data_AF-A0A1L3F0T0-F1
#
_entry.id   AF-A0A1L3F0T0-F1
#
_cell.length_a   1.000
_cell.length_b   1.000
_cell.length_c   1.000
_cell.angle_alpha   90.00
_cell.angle_beta   90.00
_cell.angle_gamma   90.00
#
_symmetry.space_group_name_H-M   'P 1'
#
loop_
_entity.id
_entity.type
_entity.pdbx_description
1 polymer ?
#
loop_
_entity_poly.entity_id
_entity_poly.type
_entity_poly.pdbx_seq_one_letter_code
_entity_poly.pdbx_strand_id
1 'polypeptide(L)'
;MIGALARKFFGSANDRRVKGYQSRVNAINALEPEVSKLSDEALKARTVEFKKQLAEGKTLDDLLVPAFATVREAAKRTLGQRHFDVQLIGGIVLHEGDIAEMKTGEGKTLVATLAVYLNALAGKGIHVVTVNDYLARRDSGWMGQIYGFLGLTTGVIVHGLDDAERKAAYACDITYGTNNEYGFDYLRDNMKYRLEDMVQRPHFYAIVDEVDSILIDEARTPLIISGPLDDRSDFYNTIDGFLPKLDKTDYEVDEKQRTVTLTEGGMEKIETLLRDAGQLKGESLYDVENVSVVHHINQALRAHTLFTRDKDYIVRDDEVVIIDEFTGRMMAGRRYSEGLHQALEAKEHVQVQPENQTLASITFQNYFRMYEKLAGMTGTALTEADELFDIYKLEVVEIPTNVPVGRLDEDDEVYRTQNEKYAAILAEIERANARLQPVLVGTASIEKSEVIAEYLKKHGYRQIDFGNENSMQKLYAAARAGKPAKLFAVLNARFHEQEAYIVAEAGVPGAITIATNMAGRGTDIKLGGSLEMRIQQETAGIEDEAEKAKKIEQIKADIEHFREIVLNAEEEVEIEPAKGSKPAKTVKKPGGLYIMGSERHESRRIDNQLRGRSGRQGDPGRSKFFLSLEDDLMRIFGSDRLDSMLQRLGLKEGEAIIHPWINKALEKAQQKVEARNFDIRKNLLKFDNVQNDQRKVIFDQRVDLMKDDSVAETVTDMRHAFIDDLVAKHVPEHAYAEQWDVAGLKEELKRVLDLDLPVDDWAKEEGIADEELLTRIETKADEHMAAKVGQWGPDVMRYVEKTILLQTLDHLWREHLIMLDHLRQVIGLRGYGQRDPLQEYKTEAFNLFQEMSAHLREAVTAQLMRVEIVPPEQEAPVLPPMEAHKFDPNTGEDEMALASVTLGAQASDAALRDPKNPASWGKVGRNEDCPCGSGKKYKHCHGRYA
;
A
#
# COMPACT_ATOMS: atom_id res chain seq x y z
N MET A 1 1.79 41.25 12.29
CA MET A 1 1.28 42.36 11.44
C MET A 1 2.08 42.55 10.15
N ILE A 2 3.42 42.60 10.16
CA ILE A 2 4.24 42.75 8.93
C ILE A 2 4.02 41.61 7.92
N GLY A 3 3.95 40.34 8.38
CA GLY A 3 3.69 39.19 7.50
C GLY A 3 2.30 39.20 6.83
N ALA A 4 1.29 39.81 7.46
CA ALA A 4 -0.06 39.92 6.88
C ALA A 4 -0.15 41.02 5.82
N LEU A 5 0.55 42.14 6.02
CA LEU A 5 0.71 43.18 5.00
C LEU A 5 1.53 42.69 3.80
N ALA A 6 2.63 41.97 4.05
CA ALA A 6 3.47 41.41 2.98
C ALA A 6 2.70 40.39 2.11
N ARG A 7 1.91 39.48 2.71
CA ARG A 7 1.01 38.57 1.95
C ARG A 7 -0.01 39.32 1.11
N LYS A 8 -0.53 40.45 1.59
CA LYS A 8 -1.54 41.24 0.86
C LYS A 8 -0.97 41.97 -0.36
N PHE A 9 0.32 42.32 -0.36
CA PHE A 9 1.00 43.01 -1.47
C PHE A 9 1.74 42.07 -2.44
N PHE A 10 2.34 40.98 -1.94
CA PHE A 10 3.16 40.06 -2.75
C PHE A 10 2.50 38.70 -3.03
N GLY A 11 1.34 38.42 -2.43
CA GLY A 11 0.71 37.09 -2.45
C GLY A 11 1.45 36.07 -1.56
N SER A 12 0.93 34.85 -1.53
CA SER A 12 1.63 33.69 -0.98
C SER A 12 2.74 33.18 -1.92
N ALA A 13 3.59 32.26 -1.45
CA ALA A 13 4.52 31.56 -2.35
C ALA A 13 3.77 30.80 -3.46
N ASN A 14 2.65 30.16 -3.08
CA ASN A 14 1.74 29.48 -4.00
C ASN A 14 1.17 30.42 -5.07
N ASP A 15 0.68 31.61 -4.69
CA ASP A 15 0.09 32.58 -5.63
C ASP A 15 1.09 33.01 -6.71
N ARG A 16 2.35 33.19 -6.32
CA ARG A 16 3.42 33.55 -7.25
C ARG A 16 3.74 32.41 -8.21
N ARG A 17 3.75 31.17 -7.72
CA ARG A 17 3.96 29.96 -8.52
C ARG A 17 2.83 29.78 -9.55
N VAL A 18 1.58 29.83 -9.10
CA VAL A 18 0.38 29.75 -9.96
C VAL A 18 0.37 30.86 -11.02
N LYS A 19 0.69 32.10 -10.63
CA LYS A 19 0.75 33.23 -11.57
C LYS A 19 1.82 33.04 -12.67
N GLY A 20 2.91 32.34 -12.36
CA GLY A 20 3.95 31.99 -13.35
C GLY A 20 3.41 31.14 -14.51
N TYR A 21 2.49 30.21 -14.22
CA TYR A 21 1.91 29.32 -15.22
C TYR A 21 0.94 29.99 -16.18
N GLN A 22 0.39 31.15 -15.82
CA GLN A 22 -0.61 31.83 -16.66
C GLN A 22 -0.09 32.15 -18.07
N SER A 23 1.21 32.43 -18.20
CA SER A 23 1.86 32.66 -19.50
C SER A 23 1.76 31.44 -20.43
N ARG A 24 2.04 30.24 -19.91
CA ARG A 24 1.91 28.95 -20.63
C ARG A 24 0.45 28.63 -20.93
N VAL A 25 -0.46 28.85 -19.97
CA VAL A 25 -1.91 28.67 -20.18
C VAL A 25 -2.42 29.54 -21.32
N ASN A 26 -2.03 30.82 -21.36
CA ASN A 26 -2.40 31.72 -22.44
C ASN A 26 -1.86 31.26 -23.80
N ALA A 27 -0.63 30.71 -23.84
CA ALA A 27 -0.06 30.15 -25.06
C ALA A 27 -0.81 28.89 -25.54
N ILE A 28 -1.23 28.01 -24.63
CA ILE A 28 -2.06 26.83 -24.95
C ILE A 28 -3.42 27.29 -25.50
N ASN A 29 -4.07 28.26 -24.85
CA ASN A 29 -5.32 28.86 -25.31
C ASN A 29 -5.20 29.47 -26.72
N ALA A 30 -4.07 30.11 -27.02
CA ALA A 30 -3.84 30.74 -28.33
C ALA A 30 -3.76 29.74 -29.49
N LEU A 31 -3.40 28.47 -29.23
CA LEU A 31 -3.35 27.41 -30.25
C LEU A 31 -4.72 26.77 -30.53
N GLU A 32 -5.72 26.95 -29.67
CA GLU A 32 -7.03 26.30 -29.81
C GLU A 32 -7.69 26.51 -31.19
N PRO A 33 -7.71 27.73 -31.79
CA PRO A 33 -8.32 27.95 -33.11
C PRO A 33 -7.61 27.26 -34.28
N GLU A 34 -6.33 26.93 -34.13
CA GLU A 34 -5.55 26.18 -35.11
C GLU A 34 -5.80 24.68 -34.95
N VAL A 35 -5.67 24.18 -33.71
CA VAL A 35 -5.82 22.75 -33.40
C VAL A 35 -7.25 22.27 -33.64
N SER A 36 -8.26 23.09 -33.38
CA SER A 36 -9.66 22.75 -33.62
C SER A 36 -10.01 22.55 -35.10
N LYS A 37 -9.18 23.08 -36.03
CA LYS A 37 -9.38 22.93 -37.48
C LYS A 37 -8.75 21.67 -38.06
N LEU A 38 -7.91 20.98 -37.28
CA LEU A 38 -7.27 19.74 -37.72
C LEU A 38 -8.31 18.64 -37.87
N SER A 39 -8.13 17.74 -38.84
CA SER A 39 -8.88 16.48 -38.88
C SER A 39 -8.44 15.54 -37.76
N ASP A 40 -9.21 14.50 -37.50
CA ASP A 40 -8.86 13.51 -36.47
C ASP A 40 -7.54 12.79 -36.80
N GLU A 41 -7.29 12.49 -38.09
CA GLU A 41 -6.03 11.92 -38.57
C GLU A 41 -4.87 12.88 -38.39
N ALA A 42 -5.07 14.17 -38.67
CA ALA A 42 -4.05 15.19 -38.49
C ALA A 42 -3.72 15.39 -37.00
N LEU A 43 -4.74 15.33 -36.12
CA LEU A 43 -4.55 15.45 -34.68
C LEU A 43 -3.79 14.25 -34.11
N LYS A 44 -4.11 13.04 -34.56
CA LYS A 44 -3.38 11.81 -34.24
C LYS A 44 -1.94 11.83 -34.78
N ALA A 45 -1.71 12.35 -35.98
CA ALA A 45 -0.38 12.45 -36.59
C ALA A 45 0.59 13.34 -35.79
N ARG A 46 0.09 14.29 -34.99
CA ARG A 46 0.92 15.13 -34.11
C ARG A 46 1.71 14.30 -33.11
N THR A 47 1.19 13.17 -32.63
CA THR A 47 1.94 12.27 -31.74
C THR A 47 3.22 11.76 -32.39
N VAL A 48 3.16 11.39 -33.68
CA VAL A 48 4.34 10.94 -34.44
C VAL A 48 5.30 12.10 -34.66
N GLU A 49 4.79 13.28 -34.97
CA GLU A 49 5.58 14.50 -35.13
C GLU A 49 6.33 14.86 -33.83
N PHE A 50 5.65 14.83 -32.69
CA PHE A 50 6.26 15.12 -31.39
C PHE A 50 7.33 14.08 -31.01
N LYS A 51 7.07 12.78 -31.20
CA LYS A 51 8.08 11.73 -31.01
C LYS A 51 9.31 11.96 -31.89
N LYS A 52 9.12 12.40 -33.14
CA LYS A 52 10.22 12.77 -34.04
C LYS A 52 10.99 14.00 -33.54
N GLN A 53 10.31 15.05 -33.09
CA GLN A 53 10.95 16.25 -32.54
C GLN A 53 11.79 15.95 -31.28
N LEU A 54 11.33 15.02 -30.42
CA LEU A 54 12.13 14.53 -29.29
C LEU A 54 13.39 13.80 -29.76
N ALA A 55 13.27 12.93 -30.78
CA ALA A 55 14.42 12.27 -31.37
C ALA A 55 15.42 13.24 -32.03
N GLU A 56 14.95 14.40 -32.50
CA GLU A 56 15.77 15.50 -33.03
C GLU A 56 16.37 16.41 -31.95
N GLY A 57 16.13 16.13 -30.67
CA GLY A 57 16.78 16.80 -29.54
C GLY A 57 15.93 17.87 -28.82
N LYS A 58 14.64 18.02 -29.16
CA LYS A 58 13.73 18.83 -28.33
C LYS A 58 13.47 18.16 -26.98
N THR A 59 13.19 18.96 -25.96
CA THR A 59 12.78 18.46 -24.64
C THR A 59 11.26 18.31 -24.54
N LEU A 60 10.79 17.60 -23.50
CA LEU A 60 9.36 17.54 -23.20
C LEU A 60 8.79 18.92 -22.87
N ASP A 61 9.56 19.78 -22.19
CA ASP A 61 9.16 21.15 -21.86
C ASP A 61 8.91 22.00 -23.12
N ASP A 62 9.73 21.84 -24.15
CA ASP A 62 9.55 22.53 -25.45
C ASP A 62 8.24 22.13 -26.14
N LEU A 63 7.76 20.92 -25.88
CA LEU A 63 6.55 20.35 -26.47
C LEU A 63 5.31 20.54 -25.59
N LEU A 64 5.44 21.05 -24.36
CA LEU A 64 4.34 21.16 -23.41
C LEU A 64 3.14 21.89 -23.99
N VAL A 65 3.36 23.10 -24.53
CA VAL A 65 2.28 23.95 -25.06
C VAL A 65 1.53 23.28 -26.23
N PRO A 66 2.20 22.83 -27.32
CA PRO A 66 1.51 22.18 -28.42
C PRO A 66 0.92 20.81 -28.05
N ALA A 67 1.53 20.05 -27.13
CA ALA A 67 0.99 18.78 -26.66
C ALA A 67 -0.29 18.99 -25.83
N PHE A 68 -0.31 19.94 -24.90
CA PHE A 68 -1.48 20.22 -24.07
C PHE A 68 -2.67 20.73 -24.90
N ALA A 69 -2.42 21.56 -25.91
CA ALA A 69 -3.45 21.98 -26.86
C ALA A 69 -4.04 20.78 -27.65
N THR A 70 -3.18 19.82 -28.03
CA THR A 70 -3.59 18.58 -28.72
C THR A 70 -4.47 17.70 -27.84
N VAL A 71 -4.06 17.47 -26.59
CA VAL A 71 -4.82 16.66 -25.63
C VAL A 71 -6.15 17.29 -25.30
N ARG A 72 -6.20 18.61 -25.09
CA ARG A 72 -7.45 19.34 -24.84
C ARG A 72 -8.45 19.16 -25.98
N GLU A 73 -8.01 19.30 -27.23
CA GLU A 73 -8.89 19.11 -28.38
C GLU A 73 -9.34 17.64 -28.50
N ALA A 74 -8.45 16.68 -28.24
CA ALA A 74 -8.82 15.26 -28.21
C ALA A 74 -9.86 14.95 -27.14
N ALA A 75 -9.73 15.49 -25.93
CA ALA A 75 -10.71 15.35 -24.85
C ALA A 75 -12.07 15.95 -25.22
N LYS A 76 -12.07 17.11 -25.90
CA LYS A 76 -13.29 17.73 -26.41
C LYS A 76 -14.00 16.87 -27.46
N ARG A 77 -13.25 16.22 -28.37
CA ARG A 77 -13.82 15.37 -29.44
C ARG A 77 -14.30 14.02 -28.93
N THR A 78 -13.57 13.42 -28.01
CA THR A 78 -13.85 12.05 -27.50
C THR A 78 -14.86 12.07 -26.36
N LEU A 79 -14.64 12.92 -25.35
CA LEU A 79 -15.45 12.94 -24.13
C LEU A 79 -16.43 14.13 -24.07
N GLY A 80 -16.36 15.07 -25.02
CA GLY A 80 -17.16 16.30 -24.98
C GLY A 80 -16.70 17.30 -23.92
N GLN A 81 -15.53 17.07 -23.30
CA GLN A 81 -15.03 17.84 -22.16
C GLN A 81 -13.80 18.66 -22.56
N ARG A 82 -13.89 19.98 -22.49
CA ARG A 82 -12.76 20.89 -22.71
C ARG A 82 -12.08 21.18 -21.38
N HIS A 83 -10.77 20.97 -21.27
CA HIS A 83 -10.02 21.33 -20.06
C HIS A 83 -10.16 22.82 -19.72
N PHE A 84 -10.50 23.14 -18.47
CA PHE A 84 -10.47 24.49 -17.91
C PHE A 84 -9.03 24.99 -17.74
N ASP A 85 -8.88 26.30 -17.56
CA ASP A 85 -7.55 26.91 -17.39
C ASP A 85 -6.88 26.44 -16.10
N VAL A 86 -7.64 26.28 -15.02
CA VAL A 86 -7.13 25.71 -13.75
C VAL A 86 -6.68 24.25 -13.92
N GLN A 87 -7.32 23.49 -14.82
CA GLN A 87 -6.94 22.12 -15.14
C GLN A 87 -5.65 22.08 -15.96
N LEU A 88 -5.42 23.04 -16.85
CA LEU A 88 -4.12 23.17 -17.53
C LEU A 88 -3.00 23.45 -16.53
N ILE A 89 -3.24 24.31 -15.54
CA ILE A 89 -2.26 24.59 -14.49
C ILE A 89 -1.94 23.31 -13.70
N GLY A 90 -2.96 22.55 -13.29
CA GLY A 90 -2.77 21.25 -12.65
C GLY A 90 -1.94 20.29 -13.50
N GLY A 91 -2.20 20.22 -14.81
CA GLY A 91 -1.41 19.40 -15.74
C GLY A 91 0.06 19.83 -15.84
N ILE A 92 0.33 21.14 -15.79
CA ILE A 92 1.71 21.67 -15.77
C ILE A 92 2.42 21.27 -14.48
N VAL A 93 1.77 21.44 -13.33
CA VAL A 93 2.33 21.04 -12.02
C VAL A 93 2.65 19.55 -11.98
N LEU A 94 1.74 18.71 -12.48
CA LEU A 94 2.01 17.27 -12.60
C LEU A 94 3.25 17.02 -13.48
N HIS A 95 3.33 17.66 -14.66
CA HIS A 95 4.50 17.49 -15.53
C HIS A 95 5.82 17.92 -14.86
N GLU A 96 5.81 18.94 -14.01
CA GLU A 96 7.01 19.39 -13.28
C GLU A 96 7.47 18.40 -12.20
N GLY A 97 6.67 17.37 -11.88
CA GLY A 97 7.01 16.38 -10.85
C GLY A 97 6.59 16.82 -9.46
N ASP A 98 5.46 17.53 -9.34
CA ASP A 98 4.94 18.06 -8.07
C ASP A 98 3.48 17.65 -7.84
N ILE A 99 2.94 18.05 -6.69
CA ILE A 99 1.58 17.72 -6.29
C ILE A 99 0.62 18.86 -6.64
N ALA A 100 -0.37 18.56 -7.48
CA ALA A 100 -1.48 19.45 -7.78
C ALA A 100 -2.60 19.24 -6.75
N GLU A 101 -2.74 20.14 -5.78
CA GLU A 101 -3.91 20.14 -4.90
C GLU A 101 -5.10 20.80 -5.61
N MET A 102 -6.06 19.97 -6.02
CA MET A 102 -7.29 20.36 -6.70
C MET A 102 -8.49 19.81 -5.94
N LYS A 103 -9.40 20.69 -5.51
CA LYS A 103 -10.59 20.28 -4.74
C LYS A 103 -11.43 19.26 -5.52
N THR A 104 -12.17 18.43 -4.78
CA THR A 104 -12.96 17.35 -5.37
C THR A 104 -14.02 17.89 -6.34
N GLY A 105 -14.17 17.26 -7.50
CA GLY A 105 -15.05 17.73 -8.57
C GLY A 105 -14.43 18.75 -9.53
N GLU A 106 -13.14 19.10 -9.39
CA GLU A 106 -12.40 19.90 -10.39
C GLU A 106 -11.89 19.07 -11.59
N GLY A 107 -12.20 17.77 -11.65
CA GLY A 107 -11.85 16.90 -12.78
C GLY A 107 -10.41 16.38 -12.77
N LYS A 108 -9.90 15.93 -11.61
CA LYS A 108 -8.52 15.41 -11.42
C LYS A 108 -8.13 14.35 -12.47
N THR A 109 -9.01 13.37 -12.72
CA THR A 109 -8.79 12.29 -13.70
C THR A 109 -8.53 12.84 -15.10
N LEU A 110 -9.28 13.87 -15.52
CA LEU A 110 -9.08 14.52 -16.82
C LEU A 110 -7.79 15.37 -16.86
N VAL A 111 -7.42 16.02 -15.74
CA VAL A 111 -6.19 16.81 -15.60
C VAL A 111 -4.94 15.96 -15.86
N ALA A 112 -4.91 14.75 -15.30
CA ALA A 112 -3.78 13.83 -15.46
C ALA A 112 -3.46 13.53 -16.94
N THR A 113 -4.47 13.53 -17.82
CA THR A 113 -4.27 13.19 -19.24
C THR A 113 -3.27 14.10 -19.96
N LEU A 114 -3.17 15.36 -19.56
CA LEU A 114 -2.22 16.33 -20.11
C LEU A 114 -0.77 15.90 -19.85
N ALA A 115 -0.44 15.65 -18.58
CA ALA A 115 0.90 15.25 -18.16
C ALA A 115 1.23 13.82 -18.59
N VAL A 116 0.28 12.89 -18.53
CA VAL A 116 0.46 11.51 -18.98
C VAL A 116 0.81 11.48 -20.46
N TYR A 117 0.02 12.14 -21.32
CA TYR A 117 0.28 12.15 -22.77
C TYR A 117 1.66 12.73 -23.08
N LEU A 118 1.98 13.91 -22.52
CA LEU A 118 3.26 14.58 -22.78
C LEU A 118 4.44 13.67 -22.44
N ASN A 119 4.44 13.08 -21.25
CA ASN A 119 5.55 12.24 -20.81
C ASN A 119 5.58 10.87 -21.53
N ALA A 120 4.43 10.33 -21.94
CA ALA A 120 4.35 9.09 -22.71
C ALA A 120 5.02 9.21 -24.09
N LEU A 121 5.20 10.42 -24.62
CA LEU A 121 5.95 10.66 -25.86
C LEU A 121 7.42 10.19 -25.77
N ALA A 122 8.00 10.09 -24.56
CA ALA A 122 9.34 9.57 -24.37
C ALA A 122 9.45 8.05 -24.65
N GLY A 123 8.33 7.32 -24.75
CA GLY A 123 8.32 5.88 -25.06
C GLY A 123 8.90 4.97 -23.95
N LYS A 124 9.22 5.54 -22.79
CA LYS A 124 9.72 4.80 -21.62
C LYS A 124 8.61 4.23 -20.73
N GLY A 125 7.38 4.73 -20.90
CA GLY A 125 6.23 4.25 -20.14
C GLY A 125 5.81 5.06 -18.93
N ILE A 126 4.50 5.15 -18.69
CA ILE A 126 3.93 5.93 -17.59
C ILE A 126 3.05 5.06 -16.72
N HIS A 127 3.21 5.15 -15.39
CA HIS A 127 2.32 4.51 -14.44
C HIS A 127 1.35 5.53 -13.85
N VAL A 128 0.05 5.23 -13.90
CA VAL A 128 -1.00 6.01 -13.25
C VAL A 128 -1.55 5.19 -12.11
N VAL A 129 -1.28 5.64 -10.89
CA VAL A 129 -1.61 4.92 -9.66
C VAL A 129 -2.94 5.41 -9.12
N THR A 130 -3.84 4.49 -8.82
CA THR A 130 -5.14 4.74 -8.21
C THR A 130 -5.26 3.97 -6.89
N VAL A 131 -6.29 4.29 -6.11
CA VAL A 131 -6.50 3.72 -4.77
C VAL A 131 -7.00 2.27 -4.82
N ASN A 132 -7.71 1.87 -5.89
CA ASN A 132 -8.25 0.51 -6.01
C ASN A 132 -8.43 0.08 -7.47
N ASP A 133 -8.59 -1.24 -7.67
CA ASP A 133 -8.70 -1.87 -8.99
C ASP A 133 -9.91 -1.38 -9.80
N TYR A 134 -11.02 -1.05 -9.13
CA TYR A 134 -12.21 -0.51 -9.81
C TYR A 134 -11.90 0.83 -10.49
N LEU A 135 -11.25 1.74 -9.76
CA LEU A 135 -10.83 3.04 -10.30
C LEU A 135 -9.79 2.86 -11.41
N ALA A 136 -8.82 1.95 -11.23
CA ALA A 136 -7.85 1.63 -12.28
C ALA A 136 -8.52 1.20 -13.59
N ARG A 137 -9.46 0.25 -13.54
CA ARG A 137 -10.20 -0.24 -14.73
C ARG A 137 -11.09 0.84 -15.34
N ARG A 138 -11.81 1.58 -14.51
CA ARG A 138 -12.71 2.65 -14.95
C ARG A 138 -11.94 3.74 -15.66
N ASP A 139 -10.88 4.24 -15.04
CA ASP A 139 -10.12 5.38 -15.54
C ASP A 139 -9.26 4.99 -16.75
N SER A 140 -8.71 3.77 -16.78
CA SER A 140 -8.02 3.25 -17.96
C SER A 140 -8.95 3.13 -19.16
N GLY A 141 -10.20 2.67 -18.96
CA GLY A 141 -11.20 2.58 -20.02
C GLY A 141 -11.74 3.94 -20.45
N TRP A 142 -11.90 4.88 -19.51
CA TRP A 142 -12.47 6.20 -19.78
C TRP A 142 -11.46 7.15 -20.41
N MET A 143 -10.31 7.39 -19.76
CA MET A 143 -9.25 8.27 -20.29
C MET A 143 -8.47 7.60 -21.44
N GLY A 144 -8.46 6.26 -21.50
CA GLY A 144 -7.93 5.49 -22.63
C GLY A 144 -8.50 5.89 -23.99
N GLN A 145 -9.72 6.44 -24.03
CA GLN A 145 -10.33 6.96 -25.26
C GLN A 145 -9.54 8.13 -25.84
N ILE A 146 -9.03 9.03 -25.00
CA ILE A 146 -8.21 10.17 -25.40
C ILE A 146 -6.86 9.67 -25.92
N TYR A 147 -6.21 8.78 -25.17
CA TYR A 147 -4.90 8.24 -25.53
C TYR A 147 -4.96 7.42 -26.82
N GLY A 148 -5.94 6.53 -26.96
CA GLY A 148 -6.16 5.73 -28.16
C GLY A 148 -6.50 6.58 -29.39
N PHE A 149 -7.30 7.64 -29.22
CA PHE A 149 -7.56 8.61 -30.28
C PHE A 149 -6.27 9.29 -30.76
N LEU A 150 -5.36 9.63 -29.85
CA LEU A 150 -4.05 10.20 -30.17
C LEU A 150 -2.99 9.15 -30.55
N GLY A 151 -3.35 7.87 -30.64
CA GLY A 151 -2.47 6.79 -31.10
C GLY A 151 -1.50 6.23 -30.05
N LEU A 152 -1.77 6.43 -28.76
CA LEU A 152 -1.07 5.77 -27.66
C LEU A 152 -1.85 4.55 -27.17
N THR A 153 -1.15 3.63 -26.51
CA THR A 153 -1.70 2.41 -25.93
C THR A 153 -1.89 2.53 -24.42
N THR A 154 -2.91 1.87 -23.87
CA THR A 154 -3.22 1.89 -22.44
C THR A 154 -3.44 0.48 -21.93
N GLY A 155 -2.65 0.09 -20.94
CA GLY A 155 -2.79 -1.16 -20.18
C GLY A 155 -3.36 -0.92 -18.79
N VAL A 156 -3.85 -1.98 -18.15
CA VAL A 156 -4.35 -1.94 -16.77
C VAL A 156 -3.82 -3.15 -16.00
N ILE A 157 -3.32 -2.91 -14.80
CA ILE A 157 -2.86 -3.93 -13.84
C ILE A 157 -3.85 -3.96 -12.68
N VAL A 158 -4.32 -5.15 -12.38
CA VAL A 158 -5.39 -5.46 -11.43
C VAL A 158 -5.19 -6.87 -10.93
N HIS A 159 -5.84 -7.18 -9.81
CA HIS A 159 -5.77 -8.50 -9.22
C HIS A 159 -6.27 -9.59 -10.18
N GLY A 160 -5.64 -10.78 -10.11
CA GLY A 160 -6.01 -11.96 -10.90
C GLY A 160 -5.42 -12.05 -12.31
N LEU A 161 -4.62 -11.08 -12.75
CA LEU A 161 -3.88 -11.18 -14.03
C LEU A 161 -2.68 -12.11 -13.92
N ASP A 162 -2.44 -12.89 -14.99
CA ASP A 162 -1.23 -13.69 -15.13
C ASP A 162 -0.02 -12.87 -15.61
N ASP A 163 1.19 -13.46 -15.56
CA ASP A 163 2.43 -12.79 -15.92
C ASP A 163 2.46 -12.32 -17.38
N ALA A 164 1.83 -13.05 -18.31
CA ALA A 164 1.80 -12.67 -19.72
C ALA A 164 0.89 -11.45 -19.94
N GLU A 165 -0.27 -11.42 -19.28
CA GLU A 165 -1.19 -10.29 -19.27
C GLU A 165 -0.56 -9.05 -18.64
N ARG A 166 0.13 -9.21 -17.49
CA ARG A 166 0.86 -8.12 -16.83
C ARG A 166 1.95 -7.55 -17.72
N LYS A 167 2.77 -8.40 -18.33
CA LYS A 167 3.84 -7.98 -19.26
C LYS A 167 3.29 -7.21 -20.45
N ALA A 168 2.16 -7.64 -21.03
CA ALA A 168 1.50 -6.92 -22.11
C ALA A 168 0.97 -5.54 -21.66
N ALA A 169 0.43 -5.45 -20.44
CA ALA A 169 -0.05 -4.18 -19.88
C ALA A 169 1.08 -3.20 -19.53
N TYR A 170 2.23 -3.67 -19.03
CA TYR A 170 3.43 -2.85 -18.82
C TYR A 170 4.11 -2.44 -20.13
N ALA A 171 3.94 -3.20 -21.22
CA ALA A 171 4.48 -2.83 -22.53
C ALA A 171 3.75 -1.64 -23.20
N CYS A 172 2.54 -1.30 -22.74
CA CYS A 172 1.77 -0.15 -23.25
C CYS A 172 2.44 1.19 -22.91
N ASP A 173 2.18 2.26 -23.69
CA ASP A 173 2.72 3.60 -23.41
C ASP A 173 2.30 4.09 -22.01
N ILE A 174 1.09 3.72 -21.58
CA ILE A 174 0.47 4.09 -20.31
C ILE A 174 -0.06 2.84 -19.63
N THR A 175 0.16 2.71 -18.32
CA THR A 175 -0.34 1.61 -17.51
C THR A 175 -1.07 2.21 -16.30
N TYR A 176 -2.32 1.81 -16.08
CA TYR A 176 -3.08 2.11 -14.86
C TYR A 176 -2.98 0.94 -13.88
N GLY A 177 -3.01 1.22 -12.58
CA GLY A 177 -3.00 0.17 -11.57
C GLY A 177 -3.09 0.74 -10.16
N THR A 178 -2.90 -0.12 -9.17
CA THR A 178 -2.85 0.25 -7.76
C THR A 178 -1.41 0.23 -7.24
N ASN A 179 -1.16 0.98 -6.17
CA ASN A 179 0.12 0.96 -5.45
C ASN A 179 0.52 -0.46 -5.02
N ASN A 180 -0.44 -1.23 -4.51
CA ASN A 180 -0.24 -2.62 -4.10
C ASN A 180 0.23 -3.48 -5.28
N GLU A 181 -0.50 -3.48 -6.41
CA GLU A 181 -0.17 -4.32 -7.56
C GLU A 181 1.20 -3.95 -8.15
N TYR A 182 1.50 -2.66 -8.29
CA TYR A 182 2.80 -2.18 -8.76
C TYR A 182 3.95 -2.59 -7.84
N GLY A 183 3.79 -2.42 -6.53
CA GLY A 183 4.82 -2.79 -5.57
C GLY A 183 5.02 -4.30 -5.47
N PHE A 184 3.96 -5.09 -5.51
CA PHE A 184 4.07 -6.56 -5.52
C PHE A 184 4.64 -7.10 -6.83
N ASP A 185 4.33 -6.53 -7.98
CA ASP A 185 4.97 -6.91 -9.25
C ASP A 185 6.47 -6.61 -9.22
N TYR A 186 6.88 -5.47 -8.62
CA TYR A 186 8.29 -5.19 -8.39
C TYR A 186 8.95 -6.23 -7.48
N LEU A 187 8.33 -6.58 -6.36
CA LEU A 187 8.87 -7.61 -5.46
C LEU A 187 8.95 -8.98 -6.16
N ARG A 188 7.91 -9.38 -6.90
CA ARG A 188 7.88 -10.62 -7.70
C ARG A 188 8.97 -10.66 -8.75
N ASP A 189 9.17 -9.58 -9.49
CA ASP A 189 10.18 -9.51 -10.54
C ASP A 189 11.61 -9.68 -9.98
N ASN A 190 11.88 -9.16 -8.78
CA ASN A 190 13.17 -9.34 -8.11
C ASN A 190 13.38 -10.75 -7.52
N MET A 191 12.37 -11.62 -7.56
CA MET A 191 12.48 -13.04 -7.18
C MET A 191 12.56 -13.98 -8.41
N LYS A 192 12.44 -13.46 -9.64
CA LYS A 192 12.49 -14.29 -10.86
C LYS A 192 13.92 -14.61 -11.27
N TYR A 193 14.17 -15.80 -11.78
CA TYR A 193 15.52 -16.24 -12.16
C TYR A 193 15.93 -15.84 -13.60
N ARG A 194 14.97 -15.43 -14.43
CA ARG A 194 15.20 -15.07 -15.82
C ARG A 194 14.63 -13.70 -16.11
N LEU A 195 15.40 -12.88 -16.83
CA LEU A 195 15.00 -11.54 -17.23
C LEU A 195 13.72 -11.54 -18.07
N GLU A 196 13.52 -12.58 -18.90
CA GLU A 196 12.34 -12.70 -19.75
C GLU A 196 11.05 -12.97 -18.97
N ASP A 197 11.14 -13.48 -17.75
CA ASP A 197 9.97 -13.73 -16.92
C ASP A 197 9.50 -12.44 -16.22
N MET A 198 10.36 -11.41 -16.13
CA MET A 198 9.99 -10.12 -15.52
C MET A 198 8.87 -9.43 -16.30
N VAL A 199 7.95 -8.80 -15.58
CA VAL A 199 6.77 -8.13 -16.17
C VAL A 199 6.92 -6.62 -16.25
N GLN A 200 7.62 -6.00 -15.29
CA GLN A 200 7.81 -4.56 -15.24
C GLN A 200 8.94 -4.08 -16.16
N ARG A 201 8.90 -2.77 -16.42
CA ARG A 201 9.92 -1.99 -17.12
C ARG A 201 10.56 -0.99 -16.14
N PRO A 202 11.68 -0.34 -16.51
CA PRO A 202 12.28 0.69 -15.66
C PRO A 202 11.28 1.78 -15.23
N HIS A 203 11.42 2.24 -13.99
CA HIS A 203 10.51 3.20 -13.36
C HIS A 203 10.75 4.63 -13.87
N PHE A 204 10.07 5.02 -14.95
CA PHE A 204 10.26 6.35 -15.56
C PHE A 204 9.42 7.45 -14.89
N TYR A 205 8.09 7.38 -14.98
CA TYR A 205 7.21 8.41 -14.42
C TYR A 205 5.96 7.81 -13.80
N ALA A 206 5.67 8.19 -12.56
CA ALA A 206 4.43 7.85 -11.86
C ALA A 206 3.60 9.10 -11.55
N ILE A 207 2.30 9.04 -11.83
CA ILE A 207 1.32 9.99 -11.31
C ILE A 207 0.43 9.26 -10.31
N VAL A 208 0.45 9.72 -9.07
CA VAL A 208 -0.33 9.14 -7.97
C VAL A 208 -1.62 9.93 -7.79
N ASP A 209 -2.76 9.32 -8.10
CA ASP A 209 -4.07 9.88 -7.72
C ASP A 209 -4.33 9.65 -6.24
N GLU A 210 -4.97 10.64 -5.60
CA GLU A 210 -5.14 10.73 -4.16
C GLU A 210 -3.83 10.47 -3.37
N VAL A 211 -2.80 11.24 -3.75
CA VAL A 211 -1.41 11.11 -3.25
C VAL A 211 -1.31 11.11 -1.72
N ASP A 212 -2.18 11.83 -1.04
CA ASP A 212 -2.21 11.90 0.42
C ASP A 212 -2.66 10.58 1.05
N SER A 213 -3.56 9.83 0.42
CA SER A 213 -3.89 8.50 0.94
C SER A 213 -2.84 7.47 0.61
N ILE A 214 -2.28 7.49 -0.59
CA ILE A 214 -1.32 6.46 -1.00
C ILE A 214 0.04 6.68 -0.33
N LEU A 215 0.57 7.91 -0.35
CA LEU A 215 1.91 8.22 0.14
C LEU A 215 1.99 8.59 1.63
N ILE A 216 0.84 8.81 2.30
CA ILE A 216 0.79 9.14 3.74
C ILE A 216 -0.02 8.09 4.52
N ASP A 217 -1.30 7.89 4.17
CA ASP A 217 -2.19 7.01 4.93
C ASP A 217 -1.82 5.52 4.78
N GLU A 218 -1.57 5.06 3.56
CA GLU A 218 -1.20 3.67 3.25
C GLU A 218 0.28 3.38 3.44
N ALA A 219 1.11 4.43 3.40
CA ALA A 219 2.56 4.34 3.62
C ALA A 219 2.95 4.04 5.09
N ARG A 220 1.98 3.65 5.93
CA ARG A 220 2.20 3.22 7.31
C ARG A 220 2.74 1.79 7.41
N THR A 221 2.43 0.93 6.42
CA THR A 221 2.82 -0.48 6.42
C THR A 221 3.59 -0.82 5.15
N PRO A 222 4.70 -1.57 5.25
CA PRO A 222 5.43 -2.04 4.08
C PRO A 222 4.62 -3.11 3.32
N LEU A 223 4.96 -3.29 2.04
CA LEU A 223 4.55 -4.45 1.26
C LEU A 223 5.47 -5.62 1.59
N ILE A 224 4.89 -6.78 1.86
CA ILE A 224 5.62 -7.98 2.28
C ILE A 224 5.10 -9.18 1.49
N ILE A 225 6.00 -9.89 0.82
CA ILE A 225 5.74 -11.23 0.32
C ILE A 225 6.28 -12.21 1.34
N SER A 226 5.41 -13.07 1.85
CA SER A 226 5.81 -14.12 2.79
C SER A 226 5.74 -15.50 2.16
N GLY A 227 6.56 -16.41 2.69
CA GLY A 227 6.51 -17.82 2.32
C GLY A 227 6.93 -18.71 3.50
N PRO A 228 6.58 -20.00 3.43
CA PRO A 228 6.94 -20.96 4.46
C PRO A 228 8.46 -21.14 4.52
N LEU A 229 9.01 -21.18 5.73
CA LEU A 229 10.42 -21.49 6.00
C LEU A 229 10.63 -23.01 6.19
N ASP A 230 11.87 -23.44 6.08
CA ASP A 230 12.30 -24.72 6.66
C ASP A 230 12.02 -24.76 8.18
N ASP A 231 11.62 -25.93 8.67
CA ASP A 231 11.05 -26.08 10.01
C ASP A 231 12.05 -25.73 11.13
N ARG A 232 11.83 -24.62 11.87
CA ARG A 232 12.55 -24.26 13.10
C ARG A 232 11.77 -24.57 14.38
N SER A 233 10.72 -25.38 14.30
CA SER A 233 9.88 -25.75 15.45
C SER A 233 10.69 -26.32 16.62
N ASP A 234 11.74 -27.08 16.33
CA ASP A 234 12.62 -27.66 17.34
C ASP A 234 13.37 -26.59 18.16
N PHE A 235 13.69 -25.45 17.54
CA PHE A 235 14.39 -24.37 18.22
C PHE A 235 13.47 -23.65 19.23
N TYR A 236 12.20 -23.42 18.87
CA TYR A 236 11.19 -22.90 19.79
C TYR A 236 11.02 -23.78 21.02
N ASN A 237 10.93 -25.11 20.82
CA ASN A 237 10.85 -26.07 21.92
C ASN A 237 12.12 -26.08 22.78
N THR A 238 13.29 -25.90 22.18
CA THR A 238 14.57 -25.82 22.89
C THR A 238 14.63 -24.58 23.79
N ILE A 239 14.26 -23.41 23.25
CA ILE A 239 14.23 -22.15 24.00
C ILE A 239 13.19 -22.22 25.13
N ASP A 240 11.99 -22.73 24.85
CA ASP A 240 10.95 -22.91 25.87
C ASP A 240 11.45 -23.70 27.09
N GLY A 241 12.27 -24.74 26.87
CA GLY A 241 12.90 -25.52 27.94
C GLY A 241 13.84 -24.74 28.87
N PHE A 242 14.27 -23.52 28.50
CA PHE A 242 15.06 -22.64 29.35
C PHE A 242 14.21 -21.74 30.24
N LEU A 243 13.02 -21.34 29.81
CA LEU A 243 12.19 -20.34 30.49
C LEU A 243 11.75 -20.78 31.90
N PRO A 244 11.34 -22.03 32.16
CA PRO A 244 11.01 -22.51 33.50
C PRO A 244 12.17 -22.45 34.51
N LYS A 245 13.41 -22.26 34.05
CA LYS A 245 14.60 -22.15 34.91
C LYS A 245 14.88 -20.71 35.37
N LEU A 246 14.10 -19.73 34.88
CA LEU A 246 14.20 -18.33 35.28
C LEU A 246 13.23 -18.02 36.43
N ASP A 247 13.72 -17.25 37.39
CA ASP A 247 12.96 -16.73 38.52
C ASP A 247 12.38 -15.35 38.20
N LYS A 248 11.38 -14.91 38.96
CA LYS A 248 10.80 -13.55 38.82
C LYS A 248 11.78 -12.40 39.05
N THR A 249 12.95 -12.67 39.66
CA THR A 249 14.02 -11.69 39.82
C THR A 249 14.87 -11.53 38.57
N ASP A 250 14.75 -12.46 37.62
CA ASP A 250 15.60 -12.51 36.43
C ASP A 250 15.04 -11.64 35.30
N TYR A 251 13.81 -11.14 35.40
CA TYR A 251 13.17 -10.28 34.41
C TYR A 251 12.22 -9.25 35.03
N GLU A 252 12.02 -8.14 34.33
CA GLU A 252 11.05 -7.09 34.68
C GLU A 252 9.89 -7.07 33.67
N VAL A 253 8.66 -6.93 34.17
CA VAL A 253 7.44 -6.90 33.36
C VAL A 253 6.77 -5.53 33.49
N ASP A 254 6.58 -4.83 32.36
CA ASP A 254 5.73 -3.64 32.29
C ASP A 254 4.37 -4.02 31.69
N GLU A 255 3.37 -4.20 32.57
CA GLU A 255 2.01 -4.53 32.16
C GLU A 255 1.32 -3.43 31.34
N LYS A 256 1.70 -2.16 31.51
CA LYS A 256 1.10 -1.05 30.76
C LYS A 256 1.61 -1.01 29.33
N GLN A 257 2.90 -1.27 29.13
CA GLN A 257 3.50 -1.32 27.80
C GLN A 257 3.46 -2.73 27.17
N ARG A 258 3.05 -3.76 27.93
CA ARG A 258 3.09 -5.17 27.55
C ARG A 258 4.49 -5.57 27.03
N THR A 259 5.52 -5.12 27.76
CA THR A 259 6.92 -5.42 27.48
C THR A 259 7.54 -6.18 28.65
N VAL A 260 8.51 -7.03 28.33
CA VAL A 260 9.28 -7.79 29.32
C VAL A 260 10.75 -7.65 28.97
N THR A 261 11.61 -7.51 29.96
CA THR A 261 13.05 -7.32 29.75
C THR A 261 13.83 -8.16 30.75
N LEU A 262 14.90 -8.81 30.30
CA LEU A 262 15.79 -9.55 31.20
C LEU A 262 16.60 -8.56 32.05
N THR A 263 16.78 -8.89 33.33
CA THR A 263 17.73 -8.22 34.22
C THR A 263 19.15 -8.73 33.96
N GLU A 264 20.17 -8.04 34.47
CA GLU A 264 21.57 -8.51 34.35
C GLU A 264 21.77 -9.95 34.84
N GLY A 265 21.20 -10.31 36.00
CA GLY A 265 21.29 -11.68 36.53
C GLY A 265 20.53 -12.71 35.68
N GLY A 266 19.41 -12.31 35.06
CA GLY A 266 18.68 -13.16 34.13
C GLY A 266 19.43 -13.40 32.82
N MET A 267 20.14 -12.39 32.33
CA MET A 267 20.98 -12.50 31.13
C MET A 267 22.14 -13.48 31.34
N GLU A 268 22.87 -13.37 32.45
CA GLU A 268 23.99 -14.27 32.76
C GLU A 268 23.54 -15.74 32.88
N LYS A 269 22.36 -15.97 33.52
CA LYS A 269 21.75 -17.30 33.59
C LYS A 269 21.43 -17.86 32.20
N ILE A 270 20.81 -17.05 31.34
CA ILE A 270 20.47 -17.46 29.97
C ILE A 270 21.72 -17.71 29.13
N GLU A 271 22.75 -16.87 29.21
CA GLU A 271 24.03 -17.06 28.51
C GLU A 271 24.66 -18.41 28.88
N THR A 272 24.64 -18.76 30.16
CA THR A 272 25.16 -20.05 30.64
C THR A 272 24.36 -21.22 30.04
N LEU A 273 23.03 -21.15 30.07
CA LEU A 273 22.16 -22.19 29.52
C LEU A 273 22.36 -22.37 28.01
N LEU A 274 22.52 -21.28 27.27
CA LEU A 274 22.76 -21.31 25.82
C LEU A 274 24.15 -21.87 25.49
N ARG A 275 25.17 -21.51 26.27
CA ARG A 275 26.54 -22.02 26.11
C ARG A 275 26.61 -23.53 26.35
N ASP A 276 25.97 -24.01 27.41
CA ASP A 276 25.89 -25.44 27.72
C ASP A 276 25.14 -26.25 26.65
N ALA A 277 24.17 -25.62 25.98
CA ALA A 277 23.42 -26.21 24.88
C ALA A 277 24.10 -26.09 23.50
N GLY A 278 25.26 -25.42 23.42
CA GLY A 278 25.96 -25.15 22.15
C GLY A 278 25.19 -24.19 21.21
N GLN A 279 24.29 -23.38 21.76
CA GLN A 279 23.42 -22.45 21.01
C GLN A 279 23.89 -20.97 21.10
N LEU A 280 24.90 -20.67 21.92
CA LEU A 280 25.54 -19.36 22.00
C LEU A 280 26.75 -19.30 21.07
N LYS A 281 26.76 -18.37 20.13
CA LYS A 281 27.94 -18.05 19.33
C LYS A 281 28.68 -16.84 19.94
N GLY A 282 30.01 -16.79 19.91
CA GLY A 282 30.76 -15.70 20.54
C GLY A 282 30.79 -15.74 22.07
N GLU A 283 31.01 -14.58 22.70
CA GLU A 283 31.20 -14.46 24.15
C GLU A 283 29.94 -13.99 24.88
N SER A 284 29.10 -13.15 24.23
CA SER A 284 27.93 -12.52 24.83
C SER A 284 26.65 -12.75 24.02
N LEU A 285 25.52 -12.78 24.72
CA LEU A 285 24.17 -12.81 24.15
C LEU A 285 23.88 -11.64 23.21
N TYR A 286 24.57 -10.50 23.41
CA TYR A 286 24.40 -9.29 22.62
C TYR A 286 25.35 -9.18 21.42
N ASP A 287 26.14 -10.22 21.16
CA ASP A 287 26.92 -10.31 19.93
C ASP A 287 25.98 -10.44 18.73
N VAL A 288 26.38 -9.87 17.60
CA VAL A 288 25.54 -9.72 16.40
C VAL A 288 25.05 -11.07 15.86
N GLU A 289 25.87 -12.10 16.03
CA GLU A 289 25.59 -13.48 15.62
C GLU A 289 24.39 -14.11 16.38
N ASN A 290 24.06 -13.60 17.57
CA ASN A 290 23.04 -14.17 18.46
C ASN A 290 21.68 -13.46 18.36
N VAL A 291 21.51 -12.47 17.48
CA VAL A 291 20.28 -11.66 17.37
C VAL A 291 19.01 -12.51 17.26
N SER A 292 19.07 -13.61 16.50
CA SER A 292 17.93 -14.54 16.35
C SER A 292 17.60 -15.26 17.67
N VAL A 293 18.62 -15.72 18.40
CA VAL A 293 18.46 -16.39 19.69
C VAL A 293 17.80 -15.45 20.70
N VAL A 294 18.23 -14.19 20.74
CA VAL A 294 17.66 -13.15 21.62
C VAL A 294 16.19 -12.87 21.29
N HIS A 295 15.85 -12.81 20.00
CA HIS A 295 14.46 -12.67 19.58
C HIS A 295 13.58 -13.80 20.12
N HIS A 296 13.96 -15.06 19.90
CA HIS A 296 13.18 -16.23 20.35
C HIS A 296 13.02 -16.27 21.88
N ILE A 297 14.08 -15.93 22.61
CA ILE A 297 14.05 -15.83 24.09
C ILE A 297 13.06 -14.77 24.55
N ASN A 298 13.09 -13.58 23.92
CA ASN A 298 12.15 -12.52 24.26
C ASN A 298 10.69 -12.92 23.96
N GLN A 299 10.42 -13.59 22.84
CA GLN A 299 9.07 -14.06 22.52
C GLN A 299 8.60 -15.15 23.49
N ALA A 300 9.46 -16.11 23.82
CA ALA A 300 9.16 -17.12 24.83
C ALA A 300 8.91 -16.48 26.21
N LEU A 301 9.73 -15.50 26.61
CA LEU A 301 9.55 -14.78 27.86
C LEU A 301 8.22 -14.02 27.89
N ARG A 302 7.85 -13.33 26.80
CA ARG A 302 6.54 -12.67 26.65
C ARG A 302 5.39 -13.67 26.72
N ALA A 303 5.49 -14.79 26.01
CA ALA A 303 4.50 -15.86 26.02
C ALA A 303 4.26 -16.39 27.44
N HIS A 304 5.32 -16.58 28.24
CA HIS A 304 5.22 -17.06 29.63
C HIS A 304 4.69 -16.03 30.63
N THR A 305 4.98 -14.75 30.42
CA THR A 305 4.75 -13.71 31.45
C THR A 305 3.54 -12.80 31.18
N LEU A 306 3.28 -12.46 29.91
CA LEU A 306 2.23 -11.49 29.53
C LEU A 306 0.95 -12.14 29.01
N PHE A 307 1.02 -13.39 28.56
CA PHE A 307 -0.11 -14.08 27.94
C PHE A 307 -0.54 -15.27 28.80
N THR A 308 -1.81 -15.27 29.15
CA THR A 308 -2.41 -16.25 30.07
C THR A 308 -3.42 -17.11 29.32
N ARG A 309 -3.27 -18.43 29.46
CA ARG A 309 -4.25 -19.40 29.00
C ARG A 309 -5.62 -19.15 29.65
N ASP A 310 -6.68 -19.38 28.89
CA ASP A 310 -8.09 -19.17 29.24
C ASP A 310 -8.49 -17.69 29.44
N LYS A 311 -7.58 -16.74 29.16
CA LYS A 311 -7.85 -15.30 29.17
C LYS A 311 -7.50 -14.65 27.84
N ASP A 312 -6.26 -14.81 27.38
CA ASP A 312 -5.75 -14.21 26.15
C ASP A 312 -5.87 -15.19 24.96
N TYR A 313 -5.74 -16.49 25.24
CA TYR A 313 -5.88 -17.58 24.27
C TYR A 313 -6.38 -18.85 24.96
N ILE A 314 -6.89 -19.81 24.19
CA ILE A 314 -7.16 -21.18 24.63
C ILE A 314 -6.38 -22.17 23.77
N VAL A 315 -6.21 -23.39 24.27
CA VAL A 315 -5.71 -24.52 23.48
C VAL A 315 -6.86 -25.44 23.16
N ARG A 316 -7.10 -25.71 21.88
CA ARG A 316 -8.19 -26.57 21.42
C ARG A 316 -7.76 -27.33 20.17
N ASP A 317 -8.06 -28.63 20.14
CA ASP A 317 -7.74 -29.51 19.01
C ASP A 317 -6.25 -29.47 18.61
N ASP A 318 -5.37 -29.37 19.62
CA ASP A 318 -3.90 -29.22 19.48
C ASP A 318 -3.46 -27.91 18.80
N GLU A 319 -4.30 -26.87 18.82
CA GLU A 319 -3.98 -25.54 18.29
C GLU A 319 -4.22 -24.42 19.33
N VAL A 320 -3.42 -23.35 19.27
CA VAL A 320 -3.62 -22.13 20.05
C VAL A 320 -4.64 -21.23 19.35
N VAL A 321 -5.75 -20.92 20.01
CA VAL A 321 -6.82 -20.05 19.49
C VAL A 321 -6.94 -18.79 20.33
N ILE A 322 -6.80 -17.63 19.69
CA ILE A 322 -6.85 -16.32 20.37
C ILE A 322 -8.27 -16.02 20.88
N ILE A 323 -8.37 -15.45 22.07
CA ILE A 323 -9.62 -14.93 22.63
C ILE A 323 -9.64 -13.41 22.45
N ASP A 324 -10.75 -12.88 21.94
CA ASP A 324 -10.98 -11.44 21.90
C ASP A 324 -11.22 -10.90 23.31
N GLU A 325 -10.41 -9.91 23.71
CA GLU A 325 -10.37 -9.36 25.08
C GLU A 325 -11.68 -8.64 25.48
N PHE A 326 -12.45 -8.15 24.51
CA PHE A 326 -13.68 -7.38 24.76
C PHE A 326 -14.94 -8.25 24.73
N THR A 327 -14.96 -9.25 23.87
CA THR A 327 -16.14 -10.08 23.60
C THR A 327 -16.04 -11.49 24.18
N GLY A 328 -14.83 -11.94 24.56
CA GLY A 328 -14.56 -13.30 25.02
C GLY A 328 -14.77 -14.36 23.93
N ARG A 329 -14.87 -13.96 22.67
CA ARG A 329 -15.10 -14.88 21.53
C ARG A 329 -13.79 -15.45 21.04
N MET A 330 -13.83 -16.73 20.65
CA MET A 330 -12.72 -17.39 19.97
C MET A 330 -12.54 -16.81 18.56
N MET A 331 -11.33 -16.39 18.23
CA MET A 331 -10.96 -15.90 16.91
C MET A 331 -10.17 -16.98 16.16
N ALA A 332 -10.88 -17.96 15.61
CA ALA A 332 -10.28 -19.00 14.79
C ALA A 332 -9.62 -18.41 13.53
N GLY A 333 -8.37 -18.83 13.25
CA GLY A 333 -7.60 -18.35 12.10
C GLY A 333 -6.75 -17.09 12.35
N ARG A 334 -6.87 -16.42 13.50
CA ARG A 334 -5.94 -15.35 13.89
C ARG A 334 -4.74 -15.91 14.64
N ARG A 335 -3.55 -15.41 14.29
CA ARG A 335 -2.27 -15.74 14.95
C ARG A 335 -1.59 -14.49 15.47
N TYR A 336 -0.76 -14.66 16.49
CA TYR A 336 0.13 -13.59 16.93
C TYR A 336 1.35 -13.52 15.99
N SER A 337 1.78 -12.32 15.64
CA SER A 337 2.91 -12.08 14.74
C SER A 337 4.27 -12.21 15.47
N GLU A 338 5.36 -12.14 14.69
CA GLU A 338 6.74 -12.05 15.21
C GLU A 338 7.16 -13.24 16.09
N GLY A 339 6.75 -14.46 15.72
CA GLY A 339 7.11 -15.69 16.44
C GLY A 339 6.43 -15.89 17.80
N LEU A 340 5.58 -14.95 18.23
CA LEU A 340 4.89 -15.05 19.51
C LEU A 340 3.86 -16.19 19.53
N HIS A 341 3.21 -16.48 18.40
CA HIS A 341 2.27 -17.59 18.32
C HIS A 341 2.99 -18.92 18.46
N GLN A 342 4.12 -19.08 17.79
CA GLN A 342 4.99 -20.25 17.86
C GLN A 342 5.57 -20.44 19.26
N ALA A 343 5.96 -19.34 19.92
CA ALA A 343 6.38 -19.38 21.32
C ALA A 343 5.25 -19.83 22.27
N LEU A 344 3.99 -19.43 21.99
CA LEU A 344 2.82 -19.91 22.74
C LEU A 344 2.51 -21.39 22.44
N GLU A 345 2.66 -21.82 21.19
CA GLU A 345 2.53 -23.22 20.79
C GLU A 345 3.55 -24.10 21.52
N ALA A 346 4.82 -23.66 21.57
CA ALA A 346 5.89 -24.34 22.30
C ALA A 346 5.63 -24.39 23.82
N LYS A 347 5.23 -23.26 24.41
CA LYS A 347 4.87 -23.15 25.84
C LYS A 347 3.75 -24.10 26.25
N GLU A 348 2.74 -24.26 25.40
CA GLU A 348 1.61 -25.15 25.66
C GLU A 348 1.86 -26.60 25.21
N HIS A 349 3.05 -26.86 24.65
CA HIS A 349 3.49 -28.15 24.14
C HIS A 349 2.55 -28.73 23.07
N VAL A 350 2.03 -27.86 22.21
CA VAL A 350 1.28 -28.25 21.01
C VAL A 350 2.18 -28.26 19.78
N GLN A 351 1.69 -28.76 18.64
CA GLN A 351 2.46 -28.74 17.40
C GLN A 351 2.78 -27.29 16.99
N VAL A 352 4.07 -26.92 17.11
CA VAL A 352 4.57 -25.64 16.62
C VAL A 352 4.48 -25.64 15.10
N GLN A 353 3.84 -24.60 14.56
CA GLN A 353 3.70 -24.47 13.13
C GLN A 353 4.87 -23.69 12.53
N PRO A 354 5.34 -24.04 11.32
CA PRO A 354 6.39 -23.31 10.65
C PRO A 354 6.04 -21.83 10.54
N GLU A 355 7.04 -20.98 10.72
CA GLU A 355 6.86 -19.55 10.56
C GLU A 355 6.75 -19.17 9.09
N ASN A 356 5.89 -18.20 8.81
CA ASN A 356 5.94 -17.47 7.56
C ASN A 356 7.04 -16.41 7.67
N GLN A 357 8.02 -16.46 6.77
CA GLN A 357 9.07 -15.44 6.70
C GLN A 357 8.83 -14.44 5.60
N THR A 358 9.36 -13.23 5.82
CA THR A 358 9.49 -12.25 4.74
C THR A 358 10.49 -12.76 3.70
N LEU A 359 10.02 -12.98 2.47
CA LEU A 359 10.86 -13.30 1.31
C LEU A 359 11.37 -12.03 0.63
N ALA A 360 10.48 -11.04 0.52
CA ALA A 360 10.77 -9.75 -0.05
C ALA A 360 9.88 -8.69 0.60
N SER A 361 10.44 -7.51 0.87
CA SER A 361 9.66 -6.38 1.38
C SER A 361 10.13 -5.06 0.78
N ILE A 362 9.22 -4.09 0.70
CA ILE A 362 9.53 -2.70 0.34
C ILE A 362 8.48 -1.76 0.93
N THR A 363 8.90 -0.58 1.39
CA THR A 363 7.96 0.49 1.77
C THR A 363 7.49 1.26 0.53
N PHE A 364 6.26 1.80 0.56
CA PHE A 364 5.78 2.67 -0.53
C PHE A 364 6.69 3.88 -0.74
N GLN A 365 7.25 4.43 0.33
CA GLN A 365 8.22 5.50 0.30
C GLN A 365 9.39 5.15 -0.62
N ASN A 366 10.07 4.04 -0.35
CA ASN A 366 11.22 3.64 -1.14
C ASN A 366 10.85 3.14 -2.54
N TYR A 367 9.68 2.52 -2.71
CA TYR A 367 9.18 2.13 -4.04
C TYR A 367 9.00 3.36 -4.95
N PHE A 368 8.26 4.37 -4.50
CA PHE A 368 7.99 5.55 -5.34
C PHE A 368 9.21 6.46 -5.55
N ARG A 369 10.19 6.43 -4.63
CA ARG A 369 11.48 7.11 -4.80
C ARG A 369 12.35 6.54 -5.93
N MET A 370 12.02 5.36 -6.47
CA MET A 370 12.76 4.78 -7.61
C MET A 370 12.41 5.41 -8.96
N TYR A 371 11.28 6.12 -9.06
CA TYR A 371 10.86 6.71 -10.33
C TYR A 371 11.75 7.91 -10.69
N GLU A 372 12.19 8.02 -11.96
CA GLU A 372 12.93 9.19 -12.46
C GLU A 372 12.15 10.49 -12.21
N LYS A 373 10.82 10.43 -12.32
CA LYS A 373 9.91 11.51 -11.94
C LYS A 373 8.70 10.95 -11.20
N LEU A 374 8.23 11.68 -10.20
CA LEU A 374 7.04 11.37 -9.43
C LEU A 374 6.17 12.62 -9.36
N ALA A 375 4.86 12.46 -9.50
CA ALA A 375 3.90 13.54 -9.32
C ALA A 375 2.63 13.01 -8.66
N GLY A 376 1.77 13.90 -8.18
CA GLY A 376 0.52 13.47 -7.57
C GLY A 376 -0.59 14.50 -7.63
N MET A 377 -1.81 14.06 -7.39
CA MET A 377 -2.97 14.93 -7.28
C MET A 377 -3.83 14.52 -6.11
N THR A 378 -4.42 15.49 -5.42
CA THR A 378 -5.37 15.25 -4.32
C THR A 378 -6.17 16.52 -4.04
N GLY A 379 -7.25 16.41 -3.25
CA GLY A 379 -7.98 17.58 -2.77
C GLY A 379 -7.38 18.24 -1.54
N THR A 380 -6.42 17.58 -0.88
CA THR A 380 -6.02 17.96 0.48
C THR A 380 -4.56 17.57 0.82
N ALA A 381 -3.55 18.07 0.08
CA ALA A 381 -2.14 17.75 0.35
C ALA A 381 -1.41 18.78 1.22
N LEU A 382 -1.91 20.03 1.29
CA LEU A 382 -1.17 21.15 1.87
C LEU A 382 -0.80 20.98 3.34
N THR A 383 -1.57 20.19 4.10
CA THR A 383 -1.25 19.89 5.51
C THR A 383 -0.01 19.02 5.66
N GLU A 384 0.26 18.15 4.69
CA GLU A 384 1.39 17.20 4.68
C GLU A 384 2.52 17.66 3.74
N ALA A 385 2.52 18.92 3.30
CA ALA A 385 3.47 19.42 2.30
C ALA A 385 4.93 19.25 2.75
N ASP A 386 5.22 19.45 4.03
CA ASP A 386 6.56 19.27 4.60
C ASP A 386 6.97 17.78 4.57
N GLU A 387 6.07 16.85 4.90
CA GLU A 387 6.34 15.40 4.84
C GLU A 387 6.59 14.93 3.40
N LEU A 388 5.73 15.37 2.47
CA LEU A 388 5.83 15.03 1.04
C LEU A 388 7.14 15.54 0.44
N PHE A 389 7.58 16.75 0.83
CA PHE A 389 8.86 17.29 0.40
C PHE A 389 10.05 16.59 1.07
N ASP A 390 9.98 16.32 2.36
CA ASP A 390 11.08 15.68 3.11
C ASP A 390 11.37 14.27 2.58
N ILE A 391 10.33 13.49 2.29
CA ILE A 391 10.44 12.08 1.86
C ILE A 391 10.63 11.96 0.34
N TYR A 392 9.77 12.63 -0.44
CA TYR A 392 9.65 12.43 -1.90
C TYR A 392 10.18 13.60 -2.72
N LYS A 393 10.53 14.72 -2.09
CA LYS A 393 10.94 15.97 -2.77
C LYS A 393 9.84 16.55 -3.66
N LEU A 394 8.57 16.31 -3.29
CA LEU A 394 7.39 16.83 -3.98
C LEU A 394 6.93 18.12 -3.29
N GLU A 395 6.89 19.23 -4.03
CA GLU A 395 6.22 20.44 -3.58
C GLU A 395 4.71 20.35 -3.81
N VAL A 396 3.92 20.94 -2.90
CA VAL A 396 2.46 21.00 -3.03
C VAL A 396 2.04 22.36 -3.55
N VAL A 397 1.33 22.38 -4.68
CA VAL A 397 0.77 23.59 -5.30
C VAL A 397 -0.75 23.57 -5.17
N GLU A 398 -1.32 24.53 -4.44
CA GLU A 398 -2.76 24.70 -4.33
C GLU A 398 -3.30 25.39 -5.58
N ILE A 399 -4.10 24.65 -6.35
CA ILE A 399 -4.70 25.14 -7.59
C ILE A 399 -6.02 25.84 -7.26
N PRO A 400 -6.26 27.06 -7.78
CA PRO A 400 -7.54 27.74 -7.62
C PRO A 400 -8.70 26.89 -8.17
N THR A 401 -9.86 26.97 -7.52
CA THR A 401 -11.10 26.35 -8.02
C THR A 401 -11.59 27.08 -9.26
N ASN A 402 -12.21 26.36 -10.20
CA ASN A 402 -12.80 26.97 -11.40
C ASN A 402 -13.95 27.93 -11.03
N VAL A 403 -14.73 27.57 -10.02
CA VAL A 403 -15.85 28.34 -9.47
C VAL A 403 -15.70 28.45 -7.94
N PRO A 404 -16.03 29.58 -7.30
CA PRO A 404 -15.98 29.70 -5.84
C PRO A 404 -16.87 28.67 -5.13
N VAL A 405 -16.40 28.13 -4.01
CA VAL A 405 -17.12 27.12 -3.22
C VAL A 405 -18.38 27.72 -2.57
N GLY A 406 -19.56 27.15 -2.87
CA GLY A 406 -20.86 27.58 -2.34
C GLY A 406 -21.31 26.86 -1.06
N ARG A 407 -20.45 26.03 -0.46
CA ARG A 407 -20.76 25.23 0.73
C ARG A 407 -20.71 26.07 2.01
N LEU A 408 -21.69 25.86 2.89
CA LEU A 408 -21.69 26.37 4.27
C LEU A 408 -21.16 25.28 5.22
N ASP A 409 -19.99 25.52 5.81
CA ASP A 409 -19.41 24.67 6.86
C ASP A 409 -19.85 25.20 8.24
N GLU A 410 -20.70 24.43 8.94
CA GLU A 410 -21.22 24.77 10.28
C GLU A 410 -20.24 24.35 11.39
N ASP A 411 -20.33 25.03 12.54
CA ASP A 411 -19.56 24.64 13.74
C ASP A 411 -20.00 23.27 14.26
N ASP A 412 -19.05 22.54 14.85
CA ASP A 412 -19.30 21.22 15.45
C ASP A 412 -20.27 21.31 16.64
N GLU A 413 -21.11 20.28 16.80
CA GLU A 413 -21.92 20.06 18.00
C GLU A 413 -21.32 18.96 18.86
N VAL A 414 -21.05 19.27 20.13
CA VAL A 414 -20.53 18.28 21.08
C VAL A 414 -21.59 17.91 22.10
N TYR A 415 -21.85 16.61 22.21
CA TYR A 415 -22.78 15.97 23.13
C TYR A 415 -22.04 15.25 24.24
N ARG A 416 -22.74 14.96 25.34
CA ARG A 416 -22.14 14.26 26.48
C ARG A 416 -22.03 12.77 26.21
N THR A 417 -23.07 12.18 25.62
CA THR A 417 -23.14 10.73 25.35
C THR A 417 -23.34 10.43 23.87
N GLN A 418 -22.96 9.22 23.44
CA GLN A 418 -23.21 8.74 22.07
C GLN A 418 -24.70 8.69 21.73
N ASN A 419 -25.57 8.33 22.68
CA ASN A 419 -27.02 8.26 22.44
C ASN A 419 -27.63 9.63 22.11
N GLU A 420 -27.23 10.70 22.82
CA GLU A 420 -27.65 12.06 22.52
C GLU A 420 -27.16 12.50 21.12
N LYS A 421 -25.91 12.18 20.79
CA LYS A 421 -25.34 12.42 19.46
C LYS A 421 -26.16 11.75 18.36
N TYR A 422 -26.50 10.47 18.52
CA TYR A 422 -27.29 9.73 17.53
C TYR A 422 -28.72 10.26 17.40
N ALA A 423 -29.34 10.67 18.51
CA ALA A 423 -30.65 11.31 18.49
C ALA A 423 -30.61 12.64 17.71
N ALA A 424 -29.56 13.45 17.89
CA ALA A 424 -29.37 14.70 17.14
C ALA A 424 -29.15 14.47 15.65
N ILE A 425 -28.31 13.48 15.28
CA ILE A 425 -28.09 13.09 13.88
C ILE A 425 -29.42 12.67 13.25
N LEU A 426 -30.22 11.82 13.92
CA LEU A 426 -31.53 11.42 13.43
C LEU A 426 -32.47 12.61 13.24
N ALA A 427 -32.52 13.55 14.20
CA ALA A 427 -33.37 14.73 14.10
C ALA A 427 -32.99 15.64 12.91
N GLU A 428 -31.70 15.73 12.57
CA GLU A 428 -31.23 16.46 11.40
C GLU A 428 -31.53 15.70 10.09
N ILE A 429 -31.40 14.37 10.08
CA ILE A 429 -31.79 13.52 8.95
C ILE A 429 -33.29 13.68 8.67
N GLU A 430 -34.15 13.68 9.70
CA GLU A 430 -35.59 13.87 9.55
C GLU A 430 -35.92 15.26 8.98
N ARG A 431 -35.27 16.32 9.48
CA ARG A 431 -35.44 17.68 8.97
C ARG A 431 -34.97 17.85 7.53
N ALA A 432 -33.85 17.23 7.16
CA ALA A 432 -33.34 17.23 5.79
C ALA A 432 -34.27 16.44 4.84
N ASN A 433 -34.68 15.24 5.24
CA ASN A 433 -35.55 14.39 4.44
C ASN A 433 -36.95 15.00 4.24
N ALA A 434 -37.49 15.71 5.23
CA ALA A 434 -38.78 16.40 5.12
C ALA A 434 -38.83 17.42 3.97
N ARG A 435 -37.69 18.04 3.64
CA ARG A 435 -37.51 18.96 2.50
C ARG A 435 -36.78 18.32 1.31
N LEU A 436 -36.67 16.99 1.30
CA LEU A 436 -36.01 16.20 0.25
C LEU A 436 -34.53 16.54 0.02
N GLN A 437 -33.85 17.12 1.02
CA GLN A 437 -32.42 17.37 0.94
C GLN A 437 -31.66 16.05 1.08
N PRO A 438 -30.76 15.68 0.14
CA PRO A 438 -29.93 14.49 0.25
C PRO A 438 -28.90 14.64 1.37
N VAL A 439 -28.67 13.55 2.10
CA VAL A 439 -27.77 13.50 3.26
C VAL A 439 -26.73 12.40 3.09
N LEU A 440 -25.46 12.74 3.35
CA LEU A 440 -24.36 11.79 3.51
C LEU A 440 -23.85 11.84 4.96
N VAL A 441 -23.97 10.73 5.68
CA VAL A 441 -23.45 10.56 7.05
C VAL A 441 -22.11 9.84 6.98
N GLY A 442 -21.02 10.49 7.39
CA GLY A 442 -19.70 9.90 7.49
C GLY A 442 -19.42 9.35 8.90
N THR A 443 -18.86 8.15 8.97
CA THR A 443 -18.42 7.49 10.22
C THR A 443 -16.95 7.10 10.11
N ALA A 444 -16.25 6.84 11.22
CA ALA A 444 -14.84 6.42 11.19
C ALA A 444 -14.64 4.90 11.12
N SER A 445 -15.69 4.10 11.39
CA SER A 445 -15.58 2.64 11.35
C SER A 445 -16.87 1.95 10.91
N ILE A 446 -16.72 0.71 10.42
CA ILE A 446 -17.84 -0.12 9.97
C ILE A 446 -18.81 -0.37 11.13
N GLU A 447 -18.26 -0.61 12.33
CA GLU A 447 -19.06 -0.77 13.55
C GLU A 447 -19.95 0.45 13.80
N LYS A 448 -19.41 1.67 13.71
CA LYS A 448 -20.20 2.90 13.91
C LYS A 448 -21.26 3.09 12.83
N SER A 449 -20.96 2.73 11.57
CA SER A 449 -21.95 2.72 10.49
C SER A 449 -23.12 1.79 10.80
N GLU A 450 -22.84 0.56 11.26
CA GLU A 450 -23.87 -0.40 11.63
C GLU A 450 -24.70 0.06 12.84
N VAL A 451 -24.06 0.67 13.85
CA VAL A 451 -24.77 1.25 15.00
C VAL A 451 -25.76 2.34 14.57
N ILE A 452 -25.35 3.26 13.70
CA ILE A 452 -26.25 4.30 13.16
C ILE A 452 -27.35 3.67 12.28
N ALA A 453 -27.00 2.68 11.45
CA ALA A 453 -27.96 1.97 10.61
C ALA A 453 -29.04 1.26 11.45
N GLU A 454 -28.66 0.58 12.53
CA GLU A 454 -29.60 -0.03 13.48
C GLU A 454 -30.45 1.03 14.18
N TYR A 455 -29.86 2.16 14.55
CA TYR A 455 -30.58 3.27 15.16
C TYR A 455 -31.66 3.83 14.21
N LEU A 456 -31.34 4.02 12.93
CA LEU A 456 -32.30 4.42 11.90
C LEU A 456 -33.41 3.37 11.72
N LYS A 457 -33.07 2.07 11.67
CA LYS A 457 -34.04 0.97 11.57
C LYS A 457 -35.06 0.99 12.72
N LYS A 458 -34.59 1.20 13.96
CA LYS A 458 -35.46 1.33 15.15
C LYS A 458 -36.46 2.49 15.04
N HIS A 459 -36.11 3.55 14.30
CA HIS A 459 -36.95 4.74 14.10
C HIS A 459 -37.74 4.72 12.77
N GLY A 460 -37.90 3.53 12.17
CA GLY A 460 -38.81 3.30 11.04
C GLY A 460 -38.20 3.57 9.67
N TYR A 461 -36.88 3.71 9.57
CA TYR A 461 -36.17 3.72 8.30
C TYR A 461 -35.87 2.30 7.81
N ARG A 462 -35.80 2.12 6.49
CA ARG A 462 -35.49 0.83 5.86
C ARG A 462 -34.20 0.95 5.07
N GLN A 463 -33.31 -0.01 5.27
CA GLN A 463 -32.09 -0.11 4.47
C GLN A 463 -32.46 -0.55 3.05
N ILE A 464 -31.85 0.08 2.06
CA ILE A 464 -31.94 -0.31 0.66
C ILE A 464 -31.02 -1.53 0.47
N ASP A 465 -31.57 -2.61 -0.08
CA ASP A 465 -30.84 -3.82 -0.43
C ASP A 465 -30.35 -3.72 -1.88
N PHE A 466 -29.06 -3.47 -2.05
CA PHE A 466 -28.43 -3.26 -3.35
C PHE A 466 -28.02 -4.56 -4.06
N GLY A 467 -28.27 -5.73 -3.46
CA GLY A 467 -28.26 -7.00 -4.19
C GLY A 467 -29.41 -7.12 -5.21
N ASN A 468 -30.36 -6.19 -5.18
CA ASN A 468 -31.46 -6.10 -6.13
C ASN A 468 -31.23 -4.93 -7.12
N GLU A 469 -31.24 -5.23 -8.42
CA GLU A 469 -31.05 -4.26 -9.51
C GLU A 469 -32.09 -3.12 -9.50
N ASN A 470 -33.28 -3.35 -8.93
CA ASN A 470 -34.37 -2.38 -8.87
C ASN A 470 -34.49 -1.63 -7.53
N SER A 471 -33.47 -1.75 -6.67
CA SER A 471 -33.46 -1.20 -5.31
C SER A 471 -33.68 0.32 -5.24
N MET A 472 -33.17 1.07 -6.23
CA MET A 472 -33.30 2.53 -6.31
C MET A 472 -34.64 3.03 -6.87
N GLN A 473 -35.45 2.17 -7.49
CA GLN A 473 -36.71 2.59 -8.11
C GLN A 473 -37.70 3.20 -7.10
N LYS A 474 -37.69 2.71 -5.86
CA LYS A 474 -38.54 3.25 -4.78
C LYS A 474 -38.11 4.67 -4.39
N LEU A 475 -36.81 4.94 -4.38
CA LEU A 475 -36.28 6.28 -4.12
C LEU A 475 -36.64 7.22 -5.27
N TYR A 476 -36.42 6.81 -6.52
CA TYR A 476 -36.79 7.61 -7.70
C TYR A 476 -38.29 7.90 -7.75
N ALA A 477 -39.14 6.92 -7.43
CA ALA A 477 -40.59 7.12 -7.39
C ALA A 477 -41.01 8.12 -6.30
N ALA A 478 -40.37 8.07 -5.12
CA ALA A 478 -40.62 9.03 -4.05
C ALA A 478 -40.15 10.44 -4.42
N ALA A 479 -38.96 10.56 -5.03
CA ALA A 479 -38.41 11.81 -5.54
C ALA A 479 -39.32 12.45 -6.61
N ARG A 480 -39.79 11.67 -7.61
CA ARG A 480 -40.77 12.14 -8.62
C ARG A 480 -42.09 12.59 -7.99
N ALA A 481 -42.50 11.95 -6.90
CA ALA A 481 -43.72 12.30 -6.18
C ALA A 481 -43.52 13.50 -5.22
N GLY A 482 -42.30 14.00 -5.05
CA GLY A 482 -41.97 15.04 -4.07
C GLY A 482 -42.24 14.62 -2.62
N LYS A 483 -42.08 13.33 -2.30
CA LYS A 483 -42.39 12.77 -0.98
C LYS A 483 -41.14 12.21 -0.29
N PRO A 484 -40.95 12.48 1.02
CA PRO A 484 -39.83 11.92 1.77
C PRO A 484 -39.87 10.39 1.75
N ALA A 485 -38.71 9.78 1.48
CA ALA A 485 -38.55 8.34 1.56
C ALA A 485 -37.80 8.01 2.86
N LYS A 486 -38.35 7.12 3.70
CA LYS A 486 -37.61 6.58 4.87
C LYS A 486 -36.69 5.43 4.43
N LEU A 487 -35.81 5.71 3.47
CA LEU A 487 -34.87 4.77 2.89
C LEU A 487 -33.44 5.25 3.12
N PHE A 488 -32.52 4.32 3.41
CA PHE A 488 -31.10 4.66 3.55
C PHE A 488 -30.18 3.57 3.00
N ALA A 489 -28.96 3.95 2.65
CA ALA A 489 -27.89 3.05 2.19
C ALA A 489 -26.72 3.03 3.17
N VAL A 490 -25.96 1.95 3.20
CA VAL A 490 -24.73 1.82 4.01
C VAL A 490 -23.59 1.37 3.09
N LEU A 491 -22.44 2.03 3.21
CA LEU A 491 -21.24 1.76 2.44
C LEU A 491 -20.10 1.38 3.39
N ASN A 492 -19.55 0.18 3.20
CA ASN A 492 -18.58 -0.42 4.12
C ASN A 492 -17.22 -0.68 3.45
N ALA A 493 -16.96 -0.07 2.29
CA ALA A 493 -15.73 -0.21 1.49
C ALA A 493 -15.44 -1.65 1.02
N ARG A 494 -16.47 -2.51 0.92
CA ARG A 494 -16.31 -3.94 0.56
C ARG A 494 -16.54 -4.23 -0.92
N PHE A 495 -17.53 -3.57 -1.52
CA PHE A 495 -17.95 -3.85 -2.91
C PHE A 495 -17.85 -2.58 -3.75
N HIS A 496 -16.63 -2.23 -4.21
CA HIS A 496 -16.36 -0.93 -4.81
C HIS A 496 -17.28 -0.55 -5.99
N GLU A 497 -17.61 -1.49 -6.87
CA GLU A 497 -18.49 -1.22 -8.02
C GLU A 497 -19.94 -0.91 -7.59
N GLN A 498 -20.51 -1.73 -6.70
CA GLN A 498 -21.85 -1.51 -6.17
C GLN A 498 -21.90 -0.20 -5.35
N GLU A 499 -20.89 0.03 -4.53
CA GLU A 499 -20.78 1.26 -3.72
C GLU A 499 -20.63 2.51 -4.57
N ALA A 500 -19.90 2.43 -5.70
CA ALA A 500 -19.80 3.53 -6.64
C ALA A 500 -21.17 3.93 -7.19
N TYR A 501 -22.00 2.96 -7.57
CA TYR A 501 -23.38 3.25 -8.01
C TYR A 501 -24.20 3.93 -6.91
N ILE A 502 -24.14 3.43 -5.68
CA ILE A 502 -24.86 4.01 -4.53
C ILE A 502 -24.42 5.46 -4.29
N VAL A 503 -23.11 5.73 -4.32
CA VAL A 503 -22.58 7.07 -4.11
C VAL A 503 -22.95 8.01 -5.25
N ALA A 504 -22.93 7.55 -6.50
CA ALA A 504 -23.33 8.34 -7.65
C ALA A 504 -24.79 8.82 -7.55
N GLU A 505 -25.64 8.03 -6.91
CA GLU A 505 -27.06 8.34 -6.68
C GLU A 505 -27.36 8.97 -5.31
N ALA A 506 -26.35 9.20 -4.47
CA ALA A 506 -26.53 9.83 -3.16
C ALA A 506 -27.01 11.30 -3.25
N GLY A 507 -26.94 11.91 -4.44
CA GLY A 507 -27.45 13.26 -4.71
C GLY A 507 -28.92 13.34 -5.11
N VAL A 508 -29.65 12.22 -5.13
CA VAL A 508 -31.09 12.16 -5.46
C VAL A 508 -31.92 12.75 -4.30
N PRO A 509 -33.02 13.48 -4.56
CA PRO A 509 -33.89 14.03 -3.52
C PRO A 509 -34.30 13.01 -2.46
N GLY A 510 -34.06 13.35 -1.19
CA GLY A 510 -34.37 12.50 -0.03
C GLY A 510 -33.48 11.26 0.14
N ALA A 511 -32.39 11.13 -0.63
CA ALA A 511 -31.40 10.07 -0.43
C ALA A 511 -30.70 10.23 0.93
N ILE A 512 -30.52 9.13 1.66
CA ILE A 512 -29.75 9.08 2.90
C ILE A 512 -28.70 7.99 2.75
N THR A 513 -27.44 8.36 2.81
CA THR A 513 -26.32 7.43 2.63
C THR A 513 -25.40 7.51 3.83
N ILE A 514 -25.11 6.37 4.45
CA ILE A 514 -24.10 6.23 5.50
C ILE A 514 -22.83 5.68 4.85
N ALA A 515 -21.72 6.38 5.01
CA ALA A 515 -20.43 6.02 4.44
C ALA A 515 -19.40 5.82 5.55
N THR A 516 -18.82 4.63 5.60
CA THR A 516 -17.68 4.34 6.46
C THR A 516 -16.41 4.94 5.87
N ASN A 517 -15.70 5.75 6.65
CA ASN A 517 -14.47 6.45 6.25
C ASN A 517 -14.66 7.16 4.90
N MET A 518 -13.94 6.69 3.89
CA MET A 518 -13.95 7.21 2.54
C MET A 518 -14.61 6.24 1.54
N ALA A 519 -15.58 5.43 1.97
CA ALA A 519 -16.32 4.55 1.07
C ALA A 519 -16.93 5.32 -0.12
N GLY A 520 -16.89 4.71 -1.31
CA GLY A 520 -17.21 5.37 -2.58
C GLY A 520 -16.23 6.47 -2.99
N ARG A 521 -14.96 6.33 -2.62
CA ARG A 521 -13.87 7.18 -3.11
C ARG A 521 -13.77 7.16 -4.63
N GLY A 522 -13.32 8.27 -5.21
CA GLY A 522 -13.20 8.42 -6.66
C GLY A 522 -14.53 8.50 -7.43
N THR A 523 -15.70 8.39 -6.77
CA THR A 523 -17.01 8.60 -7.40
C THR A 523 -17.62 9.93 -6.99
N ASP A 524 -18.15 10.65 -7.98
CA ASP A 524 -18.69 11.98 -7.81
C ASP A 524 -20.19 11.96 -7.49
N ILE A 525 -20.58 12.66 -6.42
CA ILE A 525 -21.99 12.84 -6.03
C ILE A 525 -22.55 14.03 -6.82
N LYS A 526 -23.27 13.76 -7.90
CA LYS A 526 -23.94 14.79 -8.71
C LYS A 526 -25.33 15.07 -8.11
N LEU A 527 -25.68 16.34 -7.90
CA LEU A 527 -27.03 16.69 -7.44
C LEU A 527 -28.05 16.27 -8.51
N GLY A 528 -29.04 15.48 -8.11
CA GLY A 528 -30.04 14.88 -9.02
C GLY A 528 -29.75 13.45 -9.48
N GLY A 529 -28.56 12.91 -9.20
CA GLY A 529 -28.13 11.56 -9.62
C GLY A 529 -27.19 11.57 -10.83
N SER A 530 -26.61 10.41 -11.16
CA SER A 530 -25.60 10.28 -12.22
C SER A 530 -26.22 9.83 -13.54
N LEU A 531 -26.15 10.70 -14.55
CA LEU A 531 -26.67 10.41 -15.89
C LEU A 531 -26.01 9.17 -16.50
N GLU A 532 -24.67 9.11 -16.47
CA GLU A 532 -23.89 8.02 -17.09
C GLU A 532 -24.23 6.66 -16.48
N MET A 533 -24.20 6.57 -15.14
CA MET A 533 -24.46 5.31 -14.45
C MET A 533 -25.92 4.87 -14.54
N ARG A 534 -26.88 5.81 -14.47
CA ARG A 534 -28.29 5.47 -14.68
C ARG A 534 -28.57 4.99 -16.09
N ILE A 535 -27.96 5.59 -17.11
CA ILE A 535 -28.08 5.08 -18.49
C ILE A 535 -27.52 3.67 -18.57
N GLN A 536 -26.31 3.43 -18.06
CA GLN A 536 -25.68 2.11 -18.10
C GLN A 536 -26.56 1.03 -17.47
N GLN A 537 -27.14 1.30 -16.29
CA GLN A 537 -27.92 0.31 -15.55
C GLN A 537 -29.37 0.18 -16.05
N GLU A 538 -30.08 1.30 -16.27
CA GLU A 538 -31.50 1.26 -16.68
C GLU A 538 -31.69 0.91 -18.16
N THR A 539 -30.62 0.88 -18.97
CA THR A 539 -30.68 0.48 -20.39
C THR A 539 -29.95 -0.83 -20.72
N ALA A 540 -29.30 -1.47 -19.74
CA ALA A 540 -28.50 -2.69 -19.95
C ALA A 540 -29.27 -3.84 -20.62
N GLY A 541 -30.59 -3.93 -20.41
CA GLY A 541 -31.46 -4.96 -20.98
C GLY A 541 -32.35 -4.50 -22.15
N ILE A 542 -32.15 -3.29 -22.68
CA ILE A 542 -32.98 -2.74 -23.77
C ILE A 542 -32.23 -2.89 -25.10
N GLU A 543 -32.70 -3.81 -25.95
CA GLU A 543 -32.11 -4.05 -27.29
C GLU A 543 -32.65 -3.09 -28.37
N ASP A 544 -33.86 -2.53 -28.19
CA ASP A 544 -34.44 -1.56 -29.13
C ASP A 544 -33.83 -0.16 -28.91
N GLU A 545 -33.11 0.33 -29.91
CA GLU A 545 -32.49 1.66 -29.93
C GLU A 545 -33.50 2.81 -29.75
N ALA A 546 -34.74 2.68 -30.25
CA ALA A 546 -35.76 3.70 -30.08
C ALA A 546 -36.30 3.74 -28.64
N GLU A 547 -36.48 2.58 -28.01
CA GLU A 547 -36.87 2.48 -26.61
C GLU A 547 -35.76 2.97 -25.68
N LYS A 548 -34.50 2.61 -26.00
CA LYS A 548 -33.30 3.06 -25.30
C LYS A 548 -33.16 4.59 -25.35
N ALA A 549 -33.32 5.20 -26.53
CA ALA A 549 -33.29 6.65 -26.68
C ALA A 549 -34.38 7.35 -25.86
N LYS A 550 -35.61 6.82 -25.87
CA LYS A 550 -36.72 7.36 -25.07
C LYS A 550 -36.44 7.27 -23.57
N LYS A 551 -35.86 6.16 -23.11
CA LYS A 551 -35.47 5.95 -21.71
C LYS A 551 -34.36 6.91 -21.29
N ILE A 552 -33.36 7.14 -22.13
CA ILE A 552 -32.29 8.11 -21.89
C ILE A 552 -32.85 9.52 -21.71
N GLU A 553 -33.78 9.96 -22.57
CA GLU A 553 -34.42 11.28 -22.43
C GLU A 553 -35.25 11.39 -21.14
N GLN A 554 -35.94 10.32 -20.73
CA GLN A 554 -36.62 10.29 -19.44
C GLN A 554 -35.64 10.45 -18.26
N ILE A 555 -34.50 9.77 -18.30
CA ILE A 555 -33.47 9.86 -17.25
C ILE A 555 -32.91 11.29 -17.17
N LYS A 556 -32.63 11.94 -18.32
CA LYS A 556 -32.18 13.34 -18.34
C LYS A 556 -33.20 14.28 -17.71
N ALA A 557 -34.48 14.12 -18.07
CA ALA A 557 -35.56 14.93 -17.50
C ALA A 557 -35.73 14.71 -15.99
N ASP A 558 -35.64 13.46 -15.53
CA ASP A 558 -35.67 13.13 -14.10
C ASP A 558 -34.52 13.82 -13.35
N ILE A 559 -33.28 13.73 -13.86
CA ILE A 559 -32.10 14.29 -13.20
C ILE A 559 -32.19 15.81 -13.07
N GLU A 560 -32.63 16.50 -14.13
CA GLU A 560 -32.80 17.96 -14.08
C GLU A 560 -33.87 18.35 -13.05
N HIS A 561 -35.02 17.66 -13.08
CA HIS A 561 -36.08 17.90 -12.10
C HIS A 561 -35.63 17.62 -10.65
N PHE A 562 -34.90 16.52 -10.45
CA PHE A 562 -34.34 16.16 -9.15
C PHE A 562 -33.31 17.20 -8.68
N ARG A 563 -32.47 17.70 -9.56
CA ARG A 563 -31.50 18.76 -9.25
C ARG A 563 -32.21 20.03 -8.79
N GLU A 564 -33.29 20.45 -9.45
CA GLU A 564 -34.09 21.60 -9.02
C GLU A 564 -34.67 21.44 -7.61
N ILE A 565 -35.19 20.25 -7.27
CA ILE A 565 -35.71 19.96 -5.92
C ILE A 565 -34.61 20.14 -4.87
N VAL A 566 -33.43 19.57 -5.13
CA VAL A 566 -32.30 19.60 -4.19
C VAL A 566 -31.75 21.02 -4.00
N LEU A 567 -31.67 21.82 -5.07
CA LEU A 567 -31.22 23.21 -4.99
C LEU A 567 -32.17 24.09 -4.17
N ASN A 568 -33.49 23.84 -4.28
CA ASN A 568 -34.53 24.58 -3.57
C ASN A 568 -34.78 24.10 -2.12
N ALA A 569 -34.10 23.05 -1.66
CA ALA A 569 -34.25 22.49 -0.32
C ALA A 569 -33.57 23.33 0.79
N GLU A 570 -33.72 24.65 0.74
CA GLU A 570 -33.15 25.60 1.69
C GLU A 570 -33.86 25.55 3.06
N GLU A 571 -33.18 25.96 4.12
CA GLU A 571 -33.74 26.05 5.49
C GLU A 571 -33.63 27.47 6.02
N GLU A 572 -34.66 28.01 6.65
CA GLU A 572 -34.58 29.27 7.39
C GLU A 572 -34.67 28.96 8.89
N VAL A 573 -33.62 29.28 9.63
CA VAL A 573 -33.53 29.00 11.08
C VAL A 573 -33.53 30.31 11.86
N GLU A 574 -34.43 30.45 12.83
CA GLU A 574 -34.42 31.56 13.78
C GLU A 574 -33.30 31.36 14.82
N ILE A 575 -32.33 32.27 14.87
CA ILE A 575 -31.23 32.26 15.85
C ILE A 575 -31.57 33.07 17.10
N GLU A 576 -32.31 34.17 16.92
CA GLU A 576 -32.81 34.99 18.03
C GLU A 576 -34.30 35.26 17.82
N PRO A 577 -35.16 34.91 18.80
CA PRO A 577 -36.58 35.22 18.72
C PRO A 577 -36.80 36.73 18.73
N ALA A 578 -37.85 37.18 18.05
CA ALA A 578 -38.19 38.60 17.98
C ALA A 578 -38.34 39.21 19.39
N LYS A 579 -37.61 40.31 19.66
CA LYS A 579 -37.71 41.07 20.92
C LYS A 579 -38.27 42.47 20.65
N GLY A 580 -39.53 42.69 21.03
CA GLY A 580 -40.20 43.98 20.86
C GLY A 580 -40.43 44.31 19.38
N SER A 581 -39.91 45.46 18.92
CA SER A 581 -40.00 45.92 17.52
C SER A 581 -38.88 45.39 16.61
N LYS A 582 -37.98 44.54 17.11
CA LYS A 582 -36.91 43.93 16.30
C LYS A 582 -37.38 42.57 15.75
N PRO A 583 -37.32 42.34 14.44
CA PRO A 583 -37.68 41.05 13.85
C PRO A 583 -36.74 39.94 14.36
N ALA A 584 -37.21 38.70 14.29
CA ALA A 584 -36.40 37.53 14.58
C ALA A 584 -35.18 37.52 13.65
N LYS A 585 -34.00 37.18 14.19
CA LYS A 585 -32.80 37.07 13.39
C LYS A 585 -32.78 35.67 12.77
N THR A 586 -33.07 35.58 11.48
CA THR A 586 -33.03 34.31 10.73
C THR A 586 -31.67 34.13 10.04
N VAL A 587 -31.25 32.89 9.90
CA VAL A 587 -30.16 32.48 9.00
C VAL A 587 -30.71 31.49 8.00
N LYS A 588 -30.52 31.81 6.72
CA LYS A 588 -30.85 30.95 5.61
C LYS A 588 -29.69 29.99 5.35
N LYS A 589 -29.96 28.69 5.45
CA LYS A 589 -29.01 27.63 5.15
C LYS A 589 -29.30 27.08 3.75
N PRO A 590 -28.26 26.87 2.92
CA PRO A 590 -28.46 26.49 1.52
C PRO A 590 -29.02 25.07 1.37
N GLY A 591 -29.65 24.81 0.23
CA GLY A 591 -29.97 23.47 -0.25
C GLY A 591 -28.72 22.71 -0.68
N GLY A 592 -28.85 21.77 -1.62
CA GLY A 592 -27.72 20.93 -2.06
C GLY A 592 -27.44 19.74 -1.16
N LEU A 593 -26.29 19.10 -1.32
CA LEU A 593 -25.90 17.94 -0.52
C LEU A 593 -25.54 18.35 0.92
N TYR A 594 -26.11 17.67 1.92
CA TYR A 594 -25.78 17.87 3.32
C TYR A 594 -24.87 16.75 3.85
N ILE A 595 -23.66 17.12 4.27
CA ILE A 595 -22.69 16.22 4.90
C ILE A 595 -22.81 16.29 6.43
N MET A 596 -22.94 15.13 7.06
CA MET A 596 -22.94 14.96 8.51
C MET A 596 -21.77 14.07 8.93
N GLY A 597 -20.78 14.62 9.64
CA GLY A 597 -19.76 13.81 10.29
C GLY A 597 -20.26 13.31 11.64
N SER A 598 -20.23 12.01 11.90
CA SER A 598 -20.65 11.43 13.18
C SER A 598 -19.52 11.37 14.23
N GLU A 599 -18.30 11.72 13.82
CA GLU A 599 -17.11 11.88 14.64
C GLU A 599 -16.03 12.64 13.85
N ARG A 600 -14.95 13.03 14.54
CA ARG A 600 -13.74 13.59 13.91
C ARG A 600 -12.76 12.46 13.64
N HIS A 601 -12.16 12.45 12.46
CA HIS A 601 -11.06 11.53 12.16
C HIS A 601 -9.79 11.98 12.88
N GLU A 602 -8.80 11.09 12.96
CA GLU A 602 -7.47 11.41 13.51
C GLU A 602 -6.80 12.56 12.76
N SER A 603 -7.07 12.67 11.45
CA SER A 603 -6.55 13.72 10.59
C SER A 603 -7.64 14.68 10.13
N ARG A 604 -7.33 15.98 10.19
CA ARG A 604 -8.22 17.04 9.70
C ARG A 604 -8.43 16.95 8.19
N ARG A 605 -7.46 16.39 7.48
CA ARG A 605 -7.49 16.17 6.04
C ARG A 605 -8.69 15.31 5.63
N ILE A 606 -8.88 14.19 6.31
CA ILE A 606 -9.96 13.23 6.04
C ILE A 606 -11.32 13.87 6.30
N ASP A 607 -11.46 14.65 7.38
CA ASP A 607 -12.67 15.45 7.64
C ASP A 607 -12.97 16.42 6.49
N ASN A 608 -11.94 17.11 5.97
CA ASN A 608 -12.10 18.05 4.87
C ASN A 608 -12.44 17.35 3.55
N GLN A 609 -11.97 16.12 3.33
CA GLN A 609 -12.39 15.32 2.18
C GLN A 609 -13.87 14.94 2.27
N LEU A 610 -14.35 14.57 3.46
CA LEU A 610 -15.77 14.31 3.69
C LEU A 610 -16.61 15.57 3.42
N ARG A 611 -16.19 16.74 3.92
CA ARG A 611 -16.84 18.03 3.58
C ARG A 611 -16.81 18.31 2.08
N GLY A 612 -15.69 18.03 1.42
CA GLY A 612 -15.45 18.20 -0.02
C GLY A 612 -16.34 17.34 -0.93
N ARG A 613 -17.10 16.39 -0.37
CA ARG A 613 -18.17 15.69 -1.10
C ARG A 613 -19.33 16.63 -1.47
N SER A 614 -19.51 17.73 -0.74
CA SER A 614 -20.54 18.74 -0.99
C SER A 614 -19.96 20.06 -1.51
N GLY A 615 -20.79 20.81 -2.24
CA GLY A 615 -20.51 22.15 -2.78
C GLY A 615 -19.51 22.18 -3.93
N ARG A 616 -19.59 21.19 -4.83
CA ARG A 616 -18.68 21.03 -5.97
C ARG A 616 -19.06 21.95 -7.13
N GLN A 617 -18.06 22.46 -7.86
CA GLN A 617 -18.27 23.41 -8.98
C GLN A 617 -19.18 24.61 -8.60
N GLY A 618 -19.12 25.05 -7.34
CA GLY A 618 -19.92 26.15 -6.83
C GLY A 618 -21.36 25.80 -6.46
N ASP A 619 -21.75 24.53 -6.51
CA ASP A 619 -23.06 24.08 -6.02
C ASP A 619 -23.25 24.51 -4.54
N PRO A 620 -24.49 24.83 -4.13
CA PRO A 620 -24.81 25.02 -2.72
C PRO A 620 -24.64 23.70 -1.97
N GLY A 621 -24.38 23.79 -0.67
CA GLY A 621 -24.23 22.61 0.16
C GLY A 621 -23.98 22.95 1.62
N ARG A 622 -24.06 21.94 2.47
CA ARG A 622 -23.86 22.09 3.93
C ARG A 622 -22.94 21.01 4.46
N SER A 623 -22.18 21.33 5.49
CA SER A 623 -21.47 20.33 6.28
C SER A 623 -21.54 20.64 7.78
N LYS A 624 -21.64 19.61 8.61
CA LYS A 624 -21.65 19.72 10.08
C LYS A 624 -21.12 18.44 10.71
N PHE A 625 -20.43 18.56 11.84
CA PHE A 625 -19.95 17.41 12.62
C PHE A 625 -20.68 17.33 13.97
N PHE A 626 -21.00 16.12 14.37
CA PHE A 626 -21.65 15.77 15.64
C PHE A 626 -20.67 14.88 16.42
N LEU A 627 -20.31 15.28 17.63
CA LEU A 627 -19.27 14.65 18.43
C LEU A 627 -19.81 14.28 19.81
N SER A 628 -19.20 13.30 20.44
CA SER A 628 -19.44 12.91 21.83
C SER A 628 -18.15 12.95 22.64
N LEU A 629 -18.24 13.23 23.95
CA LEU A 629 -17.12 13.07 24.86
C LEU A 629 -16.62 11.62 24.95
N GLU A 630 -17.47 10.66 24.57
CA GLU A 630 -17.17 9.22 24.52
C GLU A 630 -16.52 8.77 23.19
N ASP A 631 -16.33 9.68 22.23
CA ASP A 631 -15.67 9.35 20.96
C ASP A 631 -14.15 9.17 21.14
N ASP A 632 -13.51 8.37 20.28
CA ASP A 632 -12.13 7.93 20.49
C ASP A 632 -11.13 9.09 20.55
N LEU A 633 -11.27 10.07 19.67
CA LEU A 633 -10.44 11.29 19.70
C LEU A 633 -10.58 12.05 21.03
N MET A 634 -11.77 12.08 21.62
CA MET A 634 -12.03 12.77 22.88
C MET A 634 -11.48 12.00 24.09
N ARG A 635 -11.52 10.67 24.05
CA ARG A 635 -10.92 9.80 25.08
C ARG A 635 -9.41 9.98 25.18
N ILE A 636 -8.73 10.15 24.04
CA ILE A 636 -7.27 10.36 24.00
C ILE A 636 -6.85 11.68 24.68
N PHE A 637 -7.70 12.71 24.67
CA PHE A 637 -7.35 14.07 25.13
C PHE A 637 -7.93 14.48 26.49
N GLY A 638 -8.27 13.50 27.35
CA GLY A 638 -8.61 13.73 28.76
C GLY A 638 -10.07 14.12 28.96
N SER A 639 -10.96 13.18 28.63
CA SER A 639 -12.42 13.24 28.87
C SER A 639 -12.78 13.70 30.28
N ASP A 640 -12.05 13.26 31.30
CA ASP A 640 -12.44 13.43 32.71
C ASP A 640 -12.40 14.88 33.19
N ARG A 641 -11.46 15.68 32.66
CA ARG A 641 -11.39 17.12 32.96
C ARG A 641 -12.49 17.91 32.26
N LEU A 642 -12.84 17.51 31.04
CA LEU A 642 -13.91 18.15 30.27
C LEU A 642 -15.28 17.76 30.83
N ASP A 643 -15.55 16.48 31.08
CA ASP A 643 -16.82 16.00 31.64
C ASP A 643 -17.09 16.63 33.02
N SER A 644 -16.09 16.67 33.92
CA SER A 644 -16.24 17.32 35.23
C SER A 644 -16.46 18.84 35.15
N MET A 645 -15.89 19.52 34.14
CA MET A 645 -16.15 20.94 33.88
C MET A 645 -17.56 21.15 33.31
N LEU A 646 -18.03 20.27 32.45
CA LEU A 646 -19.33 20.35 31.79
C LEU A 646 -20.49 20.04 32.74
N GLN A 647 -20.31 19.07 33.65
CA GLN A 647 -21.26 18.83 34.74
C GLN A 647 -21.39 20.06 35.65
N ARG A 648 -20.30 20.81 35.89
CA ARG A 648 -20.32 22.07 36.66
C ARG A 648 -20.96 23.24 35.91
N LEU A 649 -20.94 23.22 34.58
CA LEU A 649 -21.59 24.21 33.72
C LEU A 649 -23.11 24.00 33.59
N GLY A 650 -23.63 22.85 34.05
CA GLY A 650 -25.07 22.61 34.16
C GLY A 650 -25.76 22.27 32.82
N LEU A 651 -25.04 21.66 31.87
CA LEU A 651 -25.63 21.18 30.63
C LEU A 651 -26.77 20.18 30.90
N LYS A 652 -27.91 20.40 30.26
CA LYS A 652 -29.05 19.47 30.35
C LYS A 652 -28.91 18.33 29.34
N GLU A 653 -29.58 17.23 29.64
CA GLU A 653 -29.68 16.08 28.74
C GLU A 653 -30.24 16.52 27.38
N GLY A 654 -29.52 16.19 26.30
CA GLY A 654 -29.86 16.58 24.93
C GLY A 654 -29.48 18.01 24.50
N GLU A 655 -28.76 18.79 25.33
CA GLU A 655 -28.24 20.11 24.95
C GLU A 655 -26.86 19.96 24.28
N ALA A 656 -26.68 20.57 23.10
CA ALA A 656 -25.41 20.53 22.37
C ALA A 656 -24.51 21.72 22.76
N ILE A 657 -23.20 21.47 22.86
CA ILE A 657 -22.23 22.54 23.08
C ILE A 657 -21.73 23.02 21.72
N ILE A 658 -22.05 24.27 21.40
CA ILE A 658 -21.57 24.96 20.20
C ILE A 658 -20.74 26.14 20.67
N HIS A 659 -19.41 26.02 20.63
CA HIS A 659 -18.56 27.17 20.93
C HIS A 659 -17.21 27.09 20.18
N PRO A 660 -16.77 28.19 19.53
CA PRO A 660 -15.54 28.24 18.73
C PRO A 660 -14.24 27.77 19.40
N TRP A 661 -14.15 27.77 20.74
CA TRP A 661 -12.97 27.28 21.46
C TRP A 661 -12.83 25.76 21.41
N ILE A 662 -13.94 25.01 21.31
CA ILE A 662 -13.94 23.55 21.20
C ILE A 662 -13.36 23.15 19.85
N ASN A 663 -13.79 23.80 18.75
CA ASN A 663 -13.23 23.58 17.43
C ASN A 663 -11.71 23.79 17.42
N LYS A 664 -11.21 24.84 18.07
CA LYS A 664 -9.76 25.07 18.23
C LYS A 664 -9.06 24.03 19.10
N ALA A 665 -9.73 23.49 20.12
CA ALA A 665 -9.17 22.45 20.98
C ALA A 665 -9.08 21.11 20.23
N LEU A 666 -10.12 20.75 19.48
CA LEU A 666 -10.16 19.59 18.60
C LEU A 666 -9.12 19.68 17.48
N GLU A 667 -8.98 20.84 16.85
CA GLU A 667 -7.95 21.09 15.83
C GLU A 667 -6.54 20.84 16.38
N LYS A 668 -6.25 21.29 17.62
CA LYS A 668 -4.97 21.02 18.30
C LYS A 668 -4.80 19.55 18.65
N ALA A 669 -5.88 18.86 19.01
CA ALA A 669 -5.84 17.43 19.30
C ALA A 669 -5.49 16.64 18.04
N GLN A 670 -6.17 16.90 16.92
CA GLN A 670 -5.87 16.29 15.62
C GLN A 670 -4.42 16.56 15.19
N GLN A 671 -3.94 17.81 15.29
CA GLN A 671 -2.54 18.15 14.97
C GLN A 671 -1.52 17.34 15.79
N LYS A 672 -1.82 17.06 17.07
CA LYS A 672 -0.92 16.28 17.92
C LYS A 672 -0.96 14.79 17.55
N VAL A 673 -2.11 14.26 17.14
CA VAL A 673 -2.22 12.88 16.63
C VAL A 673 -1.49 12.75 15.29
N GLU A 674 -1.70 13.69 14.37
CA GLU A 674 -0.98 13.75 13.08
C GLU A 674 0.54 13.81 13.28
N ALA A 675 1.03 14.68 14.18
CA ALA A 675 2.46 14.77 14.48
C ALA A 675 3.02 13.46 15.06
N ARG A 676 2.27 12.78 15.94
CA ARG A 676 2.67 11.46 16.47
C ARG A 676 2.73 10.41 15.35
N ASN A 677 1.73 10.38 14.48
CA ASN A 677 1.67 9.43 13.35
C ASN A 677 2.80 9.71 12.35
N PHE A 678 3.12 10.97 12.09
CA PHE A 678 4.27 11.40 11.31
C PHE A 678 5.59 10.89 11.91
N ASP A 679 5.80 11.05 13.22
CA ASP A 679 7.02 10.58 13.88
C ASP A 679 7.18 9.05 13.78
N ILE A 680 6.08 8.29 13.89
CA ILE A 680 6.06 6.83 13.71
C ILE A 680 6.49 6.47 12.27
N ARG A 681 5.83 7.06 11.26
CA ARG A 681 6.16 6.82 9.84
C ARG A 681 7.60 7.20 9.52
N LYS A 682 8.05 8.35 10.03
CA LYS A 682 9.42 8.84 9.85
C LYS A 682 10.44 7.89 10.45
N ASN A 683 10.17 7.32 11.62
CA ASN A 683 11.06 6.33 12.23
C ASN A 683 11.06 5.02 11.44
N LEU A 684 9.91 4.49 11.02
CA LEU A 684 9.83 3.30 10.17
C LEU A 684 10.64 3.47 8.87
N LEU A 685 10.50 4.62 8.21
CA LEU A 685 11.26 4.94 7.00
C LEU A 685 12.78 4.99 7.25
N LYS A 686 13.23 5.50 8.40
CA LYS A 686 14.66 5.54 8.72
C LYS A 686 15.28 4.15 8.82
N PHE A 687 14.57 3.19 9.44
CA PHE A 687 15.03 1.80 9.52
C PHE A 687 14.98 1.13 8.13
N ASP A 688 13.89 1.29 7.38
CA ASP A 688 13.79 0.72 6.03
C ASP A 688 14.82 1.32 5.06
N ASN A 689 15.22 2.58 5.21
CA ASN A 689 16.28 3.17 4.37
C ASN A 689 17.60 2.39 4.45
N VAL A 690 17.97 1.88 5.64
CA VAL A 690 19.20 1.08 5.81
C VAL A 690 19.09 -0.22 5.02
N GLN A 691 17.97 -0.92 5.16
CA GLN A 691 17.69 -2.15 4.43
C GLN A 691 17.58 -1.89 2.92
N ASN A 692 17.01 -0.75 2.53
CA ASN A 692 16.82 -0.37 1.13
C ASN A 692 18.14 -0.06 0.43
N ASP A 693 19.11 0.55 1.12
CA ASP A 693 20.44 0.78 0.56
C ASP A 693 21.15 -0.55 0.27
N GLN A 694 21.03 -1.54 1.17
CA GLN A 694 21.53 -2.90 0.94
C GLN A 694 20.76 -3.61 -0.18
N ARG A 695 19.43 -3.51 -0.18
CA ARG A 695 18.53 -4.11 -1.19
C ARG A 695 18.88 -3.64 -2.60
N LYS A 696 19.16 -2.35 -2.79
CA LYS A 696 19.57 -1.81 -4.08
C LYS A 696 20.84 -2.49 -4.60
N VAL A 697 21.86 -2.61 -3.75
CA VAL A 697 23.10 -3.29 -4.12
C VAL A 697 22.84 -4.73 -4.55
N ILE A 698 22.07 -5.48 -3.75
CA ILE A 698 21.75 -6.89 -4.06
C ILE A 698 20.91 -7.01 -5.33
N PHE A 699 19.88 -6.18 -5.51
CA PHE A 699 19.00 -6.27 -6.68
C PHE A 699 19.71 -5.81 -7.97
N ASP A 700 20.52 -4.76 -7.91
CA ASP A 700 21.32 -4.32 -9.05
C ASP A 700 22.33 -5.40 -9.45
N GLN A 701 23.07 -5.94 -8.47
CA GLN A 701 24.00 -7.05 -8.69
C GLN A 701 23.28 -8.27 -9.29
N ARG A 702 22.12 -8.64 -8.74
CA ARG A 702 21.31 -9.77 -9.22
C ARG A 702 20.86 -9.56 -10.66
N VAL A 703 20.40 -8.36 -11.01
CA VAL A 703 19.98 -8.01 -12.38
C VAL A 703 21.16 -8.05 -13.35
N ASP A 704 22.33 -7.58 -12.95
CA ASP A 704 23.53 -7.62 -13.79
C ASP A 704 24.03 -9.05 -14.00
N LEU A 705 24.07 -9.87 -12.93
CA LEU A 705 24.33 -11.32 -13.04
C LEU A 705 23.33 -12.03 -13.97
N MET A 706 22.05 -11.61 -13.97
CA MET A 706 21.04 -12.15 -14.87
C MET A 706 21.25 -11.72 -16.34
N LYS A 707 21.76 -10.52 -16.60
CA LYS A 707 22.05 -10.03 -17.96
C LYS A 707 23.30 -10.65 -18.56
N ASP A 708 24.31 -10.94 -17.73
CA ASP A 708 25.59 -11.45 -18.22
C ASP A 708 25.47 -12.86 -18.80
N ASP A 709 26.10 -13.07 -19.96
CA ASP A 709 26.14 -14.36 -20.64
C ASP A 709 26.97 -15.41 -19.85
N SER A 710 27.90 -14.96 -19.01
CA SER A 710 28.81 -15.78 -18.24
C SER A 710 29.22 -15.09 -16.94
N VAL A 711 29.12 -15.80 -15.82
CA VAL A 711 29.55 -15.33 -14.49
C VAL A 711 30.87 -15.95 -14.01
N ALA A 712 31.57 -16.64 -14.91
CA ALA A 712 32.80 -17.40 -14.60
C ALA A 712 33.92 -16.54 -13.99
N GLU A 713 34.07 -15.29 -14.46
CA GLU A 713 35.05 -14.33 -13.90
C GLU A 713 34.67 -13.98 -12.46
N THR A 714 33.42 -13.57 -12.22
CA THR A 714 32.89 -13.28 -10.88
C THR A 714 33.08 -14.45 -9.92
N VAL A 715 32.74 -15.67 -10.34
CA VAL A 715 32.90 -16.88 -9.52
C VAL A 715 34.38 -17.20 -9.26
N THR A 716 35.27 -16.91 -10.21
CA THR A 716 36.72 -17.08 -10.03
C THR A 716 37.26 -16.08 -9.03
N ASP A 717 36.87 -14.80 -9.14
CA ASP A 717 37.24 -13.77 -8.17
C ASP A 717 36.72 -14.09 -6.77
N MET A 718 35.49 -14.62 -6.65
CA MET A 718 34.94 -15.08 -5.37
C MET A 718 35.78 -16.21 -4.76
N ARG A 719 36.22 -17.17 -5.59
CA ARG A 719 37.07 -18.28 -5.16
C ARG A 719 38.45 -17.80 -4.74
N HIS A 720 39.11 -16.95 -5.52
CA HIS A 720 40.42 -16.38 -5.18
C HIS A 720 40.35 -15.56 -3.90
N ALA A 721 39.37 -14.68 -3.77
CA ALA A 721 39.19 -13.88 -2.56
C ALA A 721 38.89 -14.74 -1.32
N PHE A 722 38.15 -15.85 -1.47
CA PHE A 722 37.96 -16.80 -0.37
C PHE A 722 39.28 -17.50 0.02
N ILE A 723 40.11 -17.89 -0.96
CA ILE A 723 41.40 -18.53 -0.69
C ILE A 723 42.35 -17.53 0.00
N ASP A 724 42.36 -16.27 -0.43
CA ASP A 724 43.13 -15.20 0.21
C ASP A 724 42.71 -15.01 1.68
N ASP A 725 41.41 -14.85 1.95
CA ASP A 725 40.85 -14.75 3.29
C ASP A 725 41.21 -15.97 4.16
N LEU A 726 41.20 -17.18 3.56
CA LEU A 726 41.54 -18.43 4.23
C LEU A 726 43.03 -18.51 4.58
N VAL A 727 43.93 -18.16 3.65
CA VAL A 727 45.37 -18.16 3.86
C VAL A 727 45.73 -17.11 4.91
N ALA A 728 45.21 -15.88 4.79
CA ALA A 728 45.48 -14.82 5.76
C ALA A 728 45.06 -15.19 7.20
N LYS A 729 43.97 -15.94 7.35
CA LYS A 729 43.46 -16.41 8.66
C LYS A 729 44.36 -17.44 9.33
N HIS A 730 44.90 -18.41 8.57
CA HIS A 730 45.68 -19.52 9.11
C HIS A 730 47.20 -19.33 8.98
N VAL A 731 47.64 -18.46 8.06
CA VAL A 731 49.03 -18.14 7.72
C VAL A 731 49.17 -16.61 7.62
N PRO A 732 49.20 -15.88 8.76
CA PRO A 732 49.29 -14.42 8.73
C PRO A 732 50.66 -13.92 8.18
N GLU A 733 50.65 -12.87 7.35
CA GLU A 733 51.81 -12.29 6.63
C GLU A 733 53.04 -11.95 7.50
N HIS A 734 52.86 -11.79 8.82
CA HIS A 734 53.93 -11.44 9.76
C HIS A 734 54.14 -12.47 10.88
N ALA A 735 53.46 -13.62 10.80
CA ALA A 735 53.60 -14.71 11.76
C ALA A 735 54.77 -15.62 11.37
N TYR A 736 55.52 -16.10 12.38
CA TYR A 736 56.54 -17.12 12.14
C TYR A 736 55.87 -18.45 11.74
N ALA A 737 56.56 -19.28 10.94
CA ALA A 737 56.03 -20.57 10.48
C ALA A 737 55.55 -21.51 11.61
N GLU A 738 56.11 -21.37 12.82
CA GLU A 738 55.69 -22.11 14.02
C GLU A 738 54.32 -21.69 14.56
N GLN A 739 53.82 -20.52 14.18
CA GLN A 739 52.54 -19.95 14.59
C GLN A 739 51.43 -20.19 13.56
N TRP A 740 51.75 -20.79 12.41
CA TRP A 740 50.77 -21.09 11.37
C TRP A 740 49.86 -22.24 11.80
N ASP A 741 48.56 -22.06 11.56
CA ASP A 741 47.56 -23.11 11.76
C ASP A 741 47.38 -23.94 10.49
N VAL A 742 48.42 -24.69 10.14
CA VAL A 742 48.44 -25.53 8.92
C VAL A 742 47.38 -26.65 8.99
N ALA A 743 47.09 -27.13 10.19
CA ALA A 743 46.05 -28.14 10.41
C ALA A 743 44.65 -27.59 10.10
N GLY A 744 44.32 -26.40 10.60
CA GLY A 744 43.07 -25.72 10.29
C GLY A 744 42.97 -25.37 8.80
N LEU A 745 44.05 -24.88 8.19
CA LEU A 745 44.08 -24.62 6.74
C LEU A 745 43.75 -25.89 5.94
N LYS A 746 44.34 -27.03 6.29
CA LYS A 746 44.07 -28.31 5.60
C LYS A 746 42.63 -28.77 5.75
N GLU A 747 42.06 -28.65 6.95
CA GLU A 747 40.67 -29.00 7.21
C GLU A 747 39.71 -28.15 6.37
N GLU A 748 39.95 -26.85 6.32
CA GLU A 748 39.15 -25.90 5.56
C GLU A 748 39.26 -26.09 4.04
N LEU A 749 40.47 -26.34 3.52
CA LEU A 749 40.66 -26.67 2.09
C LEU A 749 39.87 -27.92 1.69
N LYS A 750 39.78 -28.92 2.57
CA LYS A 750 38.95 -30.11 2.34
C LYS A 750 37.45 -29.81 2.51
N ARG A 751 37.08 -28.99 3.50
CA ARG A 751 35.68 -28.63 3.79
C ARG A 751 35.05 -27.75 2.71
N VAL A 752 35.80 -26.82 2.13
CA VAL A 752 35.25 -25.87 1.14
C VAL A 752 35.67 -26.25 -0.28
N LEU A 753 36.97 -26.43 -0.53
CA LEU A 753 37.44 -26.71 -1.89
C LEU A 753 37.35 -28.18 -2.28
N ASP A 754 37.11 -29.09 -1.34
CA ASP A 754 37.15 -30.54 -1.56
C ASP A 754 38.50 -31.01 -2.16
N LEU A 755 39.58 -30.33 -1.78
CA LEU A 755 40.94 -30.63 -2.23
C LEU A 755 41.77 -31.17 -1.06
N ASP A 756 42.36 -32.35 -1.25
CA ASP A 756 43.35 -32.92 -0.33
C ASP A 756 44.76 -32.46 -0.76
N LEU A 757 45.14 -31.25 -0.32
CA LEU A 757 46.43 -30.65 -0.64
C LEU A 757 47.49 -30.94 0.44
N PRO A 758 48.76 -31.20 0.06
CA PRO A 758 49.84 -31.48 1.00
C PRO A 758 50.41 -30.18 1.62
N VAL A 759 49.54 -29.34 2.21
CA VAL A 759 49.95 -28.07 2.85
C VAL A 759 50.92 -28.29 4.02
N ASP A 760 50.84 -29.44 4.69
CA ASP A 760 51.78 -29.84 5.74
C ASP A 760 53.22 -30.00 5.24
N ASP A 761 53.38 -30.34 3.96
CA ASP A 761 54.69 -30.52 3.34
C ASP A 761 55.18 -29.19 2.78
N TRP A 762 54.29 -28.39 2.17
CA TRP A 762 54.59 -27.05 1.69
C TRP A 762 55.06 -26.12 2.83
N ALA A 763 54.39 -26.14 3.98
CA ALA A 763 54.77 -25.31 5.12
C ALA A 763 56.16 -25.64 5.71
N LYS A 764 56.76 -26.79 5.35
CA LYS A 764 58.10 -27.20 5.80
C LYS A 764 59.21 -26.83 4.80
N GLU A 765 58.88 -26.32 3.61
CA GLU A 765 59.87 -25.97 2.59
C GLU A 765 60.63 -24.69 3.00
N GLU A 766 61.95 -24.67 2.76
CA GLU A 766 62.77 -23.47 3.01
C GLU A 766 62.36 -22.33 2.06
N GLY A 767 61.98 -21.19 2.63
CA GLY A 767 61.65 -19.97 1.88
C GLY A 767 60.19 -19.88 1.42
N ILE A 768 59.30 -20.75 1.91
CA ILE A 768 57.85 -20.57 1.71
C ILE A 768 57.33 -19.46 2.64
N ALA A 769 56.58 -18.52 2.06
CA ALA A 769 55.76 -17.54 2.75
C ALA A 769 54.28 -17.73 2.36
N ASP A 770 53.43 -16.85 2.88
CA ASP A 770 52.00 -16.79 2.61
C ASP A 770 51.70 -16.61 1.11
N GLU A 771 52.43 -15.74 0.40
CA GLU A 771 52.24 -15.50 -1.04
C GLU A 771 52.43 -16.77 -1.89
N GLU A 772 53.45 -17.60 -1.60
CA GLU A 772 53.66 -18.85 -2.34
C GLU A 772 52.60 -19.90 -2.02
N LEU A 773 52.14 -19.97 -0.77
CA LEU A 773 51.06 -20.88 -0.36
C LEU A 773 49.75 -20.50 -1.06
N LEU A 774 49.40 -19.21 -1.05
CA LEU A 774 48.25 -18.65 -1.75
C LEU A 774 48.28 -19.03 -3.23
N THR A 775 49.36 -18.69 -3.93
CA THR A 775 49.51 -18.97 -5.37
C THR A 775 49.38 -20.46 -5.70
N ARG A 776 49.95 -21.34 -4.86
CA ARG A 776 49.86 -22.80 -5.05
C ARG A 776 48.43 -23.31 -4.88
N ILE A 777 47.71 -22.82 -3.88
CA ILE A 777 46.32 -23.23 -3.60
C ILE A 777 45.40 -22.73 -4.72
N GLU A 778 45.51 -21.46 -5.12
CA GLU A 778 44.75 -20.89 -6.24
C GLU A 778 44.95 -21.69 -7.53
N THR A 779 46.21 -21.98 -7.88
CA THR A 779 46.52 -22.77 -9.08
C THR A 779 45.85 -24.15 -9.03
N LYS A 780 45.87 -24.82 -7.88
CA LYS A 780 45.25 -26.14 -7.73
C LYS A 780 43.72 -26.07 -7.78
N ALA A 781 43.12 -25.02 -7.22
CA ALA A 781 41.69 -24.80 -7.28
C ALA A 781 41.22 -24.50 -8.72
N ASP A 782 41.98 -23.69 -9.46
CA ASP A 782 41.69 -23.36 -10.86
C ASP A 782 41.87 -24.56 -11.78
N GLU A 783 42.91 -25.38 -11.58
CA GLU A 783 43.09 -26.66 -12.29
C GLU A 783 41.89 -27.60 -12.07
N HIS A 784 41.38 -27.69 -10.85
CA HIS A 784 40.23 -28.51 -10.51
C HIS A 784 38.95 -28.03 -11.23
N MET A 785 38.68 -26.72 -11.20
CA MET A 785 37.54 -26.15 -11.91
C MET A 785 37.67 -26.28 -13.43
N ALA A 786 38.87 -26.07 -13.99
CA ALA A 786 39.13 -26.27 -15.41
C ALA A 786 38.89 -27.74 -15.84
N ALA A 787 39.24 -28.71 -14.99
CA ALA A 787 38.94 -30.11 -15.23
C ALA A 787 37.42 -30.39 -15.28
N LYS A 788 36.64 -29.77 -14.38
CA LYS A 788 35.17 -29.84 -14.42
C LYS A 788 34.59 -29.23 -15.70
N VAL A 789 35.08 -28.07 -16.11
CA VAL A 789 34.68 -27.44 -17.39
C VAL A 789 35.02 -28.33 -18.58
N GLY A 790 36.19 -28.98 -18.57
CA GLY A 790 36.57 -29.95 -19.60
C GLY A 790 35.69 -31.20 -19.63
N GLN A 791 35.20 -31.66 -18.48
CA GLN A 791 34.35 -32.85 -18.36
C GLN A 791 32.91 -32.60 -18.85
N TRP A 792 32.30 -31.46 -18.50
CA TRP A 792 30.88 -31.19 -18.74
C TRP A 792 30.61 -30.22 -19.88
N GLY A 793 31.62 -29.49 -20.34
CA GLY A 793 31.52 -28.48 -21.38
C GLY A 793 31.19 -27.08 -20.82
N PRO A 794 31.63 -26.01 -21.50
CA PRO A 794 31.53 -24.64 -21.00
C PRO A 794 30.09 -24.13 -20.86
N ASP A 795 29.19 -24.50 -21.77
CA ASP A 795 27.81 -23.99 -21.74
C ASP A 795 27.01 -24.53 -20.55
N VAL A 796 27.21 -25.81 -20.20
CA VAL A 796 26.57 -26.43 -19.04
C VAL A 796 27.14 -25.83 -17.74
N MET A 797 28.47 -25.67 -17.66
CA MET A 797 29.10 -25.07 -16.48
C MET A 797 28.65 -23.62 -16.26
N ARG A 798 28.55 -22.80 -17.31
CA ARG A 798 28.02 -21.42 -17.19
C ARG A 798 26.61 -21.38 -16.62
N TYR A 799 25.74 -22.29 -17.07
CA TYR A 799 24.39 -22.40 -16.55
C TYR A 799 24.37 -22.80 -15.07
N VAL A 800 25.21 -23.77 -14.69
CA VAL A 800 25.35 -24.25 -13.31
C VAL A 800 25.90 -23.15 -12.40
N GLU A 801 26.97 -22.47 -12.80
CA GLU A 801 27.57 -21.34 -12.08
C GLU A 801 26.53 -20.25 -11.80
N LYS A 802 25.80 -19.83 -12.84
CA LYS A 802 24.76 -18.80 -12.72
C LYS A 802 23.61 -19.22 -11.83
N THR A 803 23.16 -20.47 -11.94
CA THR A 803 22.05 -21.00 -11.13
C THR A 803 22.44 -21.08 -9.66
N ILE A 804 23.61 -21.67 -9.35
CA ILE A 804 24.11 -21.80 -7.98
C ILE A 804 24.34 -20.42 -7.36
N LEU A 805 24.98 -19.49 -8.09
CA LEU A 805 25.22 -18.14 -7.60
C LEU A 805 23.91 -17.42 -7.25
N LEU A 806 22.94 -17.39 -8.15
CA LEU A 806 21.66 -16.72 -7.93
C LEU A 806 20.85 -17.38 -6.80
N GLN A 807 20.79 -18.72 -6.75
CA GLN A 807 20.06 -19.42 -5.70
C GLN A 807 20.69 -19.21 -4.31
N THR A 808 22.02 -19.23 -4.24
CA THR A 808 22.75 -19.02 -2.98
C THR A 808 22.60 -17.57 -2.51
N LEU A 809 22.70 -16.60 -3.42
CA LEU A 809 22.43 -15.19 -3.15
C LEU A 809 21.01 -14.98 -2.61
N ASP A 810 20.01 -15.52 -3.29
CA ASP A 810 18.60 -15.39 -2.89
C ASP A 810 18.32 -16.09 -1.54
N HIS A 811 19.00 -17.20 -1.23
CA HIS A 811 18.89 -17.86 0.07
C HIS A 811 19.51 -17.04 1.20
N LEU A 812 20.77 -16.62 1.06
CA LEU A 812 21.46 -15.85 2.10
C LEU A 812 20.83 -14.47 2.31
N TRP A 813 20.35 -13.84 1.24
CA TRP A 813 19.61 -12.57 1.34
C TRP A 813 18.33 -12.75 2.17
N ARG A 814 17.58 -13.82 1.96
CA ARG A 814 16.38 -14.13 2.76
C ARG A 814 16.70 -14.34 4.24
N GLU A 815 17.77 -15.05 4.56
CA GLU A 815 18.22 -15.22 5.94
C GLU A 815 18.63 -13.88 6.57
N HIS A 816 19.35 -13.04 5.81
CA HIS A 816 19.74 -11.70 6.24
C HIS A 816 18.52 -10.80 6.51
N LEU A 817 17.48 -10.87 5.67
CA LEU A 817 16.23 -10.13 5.90
C LEU A 817 15.58 -10.49 7.24
N ILE A 818 15.57 -11.78 7.60
CA ILE A 818 15.05 -12.24 8.90
C ILE A 818 15.90 -11.68 10.03
N MET A 819 17.22 -11.76 9.91
CA MET A 819 18.14 -11.23 10.93
C MET A 819 17.96 -9.72 11.14
N LEU A 820 17.74 -8.95 10.07
CA LEU A 820 17.44 -7.53 10.15
C LEU A 820 16.12 -7.24 10.85
N ASP A 821 15.09 -8.05 10.61
CA ASP A 821 13.78 -7.88 11.28
C ASP A 821 13.89 -8.16 12.78
N HIS A 822 14.56 -9.24 13.16
CA HIS A 822 14.89 -9.55 14.56
C HIS A 822 15.73 -8.42 15.20
N LEU A 823 16.75 -7.92 14.49
CA LEU A 823 17.59 -6.84 14.97
C LEU A 823 16.76 -5.58 15.24
N ARG A 824 15.86 -5.21 14.32
CA ARG A 824 15.00 -4.03 14.44
C ARG A 824 14.10 -4.10 15.68
N GLN A 825 13.61 -5.28 16.04
CA GLN A 825 12.77 -5.46 17.24
C GLN A 825 13.58 -5.36 18.53
N VAL A 826 14.81 -5.87 18.55
CA VAL A 826 15.64 -5.94 19.76
C VAL A 826 16.46 -4.65 19.97
N ILE A 827 16.80 -3.91 18.91
CA ILE A 827 17.71 -2.75 18.99
C ILE A 827 17.20 -1.62 19.89
N GLY A 828 15.89 -1.54 20.13
CA GLY A 828 15.30 -0.59 21.08
C GLY A 828 15.89 -0.70 22.49
N LEU A 829 16.33 -1.90 22.88
CA LEU A 829 16.97 -2.17 24.17
C LEU A 829 18.34 -1.46 24.31
N ARG A 830 19.05 -1.18 23.20
CA ARG A 830 20.30 -0.40 23.23
C ARG A 830 20.06 1.05 23.66
N GLY A 831 18.83 1.55 23.51
CA GLY A 831 18.43 2.90 23.94
C GLY A 831 18.52 3.13 25.45
N TYR A 832 18.43 2.06 26.27
CA TYR A 832 18.61 2.14 27.73
C TYR A 832 20.05 2.54 28.11
N GLY A 833 21.03 2.25 27.24
CA GLY A 833 22.43 2.67 27.40
C GLY A 833 22.75 4.09 26.92
N GLN A 834 21.73 4.93 26.65
CA GLN A 834 21.87 6.29 26.09
C GLN A 834 22.54 6.34 24.69
N ARG A 835 22.54 5.22 23.95
CA ARG A 835 22.96 5.19 22.55
C ARG A 835 21.76 5.40 21.63
N ASP A 836 21.98 6.01 20.47
CA ASP A 836 20.94 6.17 19.45
C ASP A 836 20.66 4.81 18.78
N PRO A 837 19.48 4.20 18.97
CA PRO A 837 19.18 2.87 18.42
C PRO A 837 19.31 2.81 16.90
N LEU A 838 19.09 3.92 16.18
CA LEU A 838 19.20 3.94 14.72
C LEU A 838 20.66 3.83 14.26
N GLN A 839 21.60 4.46 14.97
CA GLN A 839 23.02 4.36 14.62
C GLN A 839 23.56 2.98 14.91
N GLU A 840 23.21 2.40 16.07
CA GLU A 840 23.56 1.02 16.38
C GLU A 840 22.96 0.07 15.35
N TYR A 841 21.67 0.23 14.99
CA TYR A 841 21.05 -0.56 13.93
C TYR A 841 21.81 -0.48 12.60
N LYS A 842 22.26 0.71 12.19
CA LYS A 842 23.04 0.89 10.96
C LYS A 842 24.37 0.15 10.99
N THR A 843 25.11 0.28 12.09
CA THR A 843 26.41 -0.38 12.25
C THR A 843 26.24 -1.90 12.25
N GLU A 844 25.31 -2.43 13.04
CA GLU A 844 25.08 -3.87 13.13
C GLU A 844 24.52 -4.45 11.83
N ALA A 845 23.57 -3.76 11.19
CA ALA A 845 23.03 -4.18 9.90
C ALA A 845 24.11 -4.19 8.80
N PHE A 846 25.10 -3.29 8.86
CA PHE A 846 26.22 -3.28 7.92
C PHE A 846 27.18 -4.44 8.17
N ASN A 847 27.49 -4.75 9.44
CA ASN A 847 28.32 -5.91 9.80
C ASN A 847 27.69 -7.22 9.31
N LEU A 848 26.39 -7.42 9.59
CA LEU A 848 25.64 -8.58 9.09
C LEU A 848 25.65 -8.69 7.57
N PHE A 849 25.59 -7.55 6.86
CA PHE A 849 25.65 -7.52 5.40
C PHE A 849 27.03 -7.91 4.84
N GLN A 850 28.11 -7.51 5.52
CA GLN A 850 29.48 -7.92 5.17
C GLN A 850 29.69 -9.41 5.41
N GLU A 851 29.20 -9.93 6.55
CA GLU A 851 29.23 -11.37 6.87
C GLU A 851 28.45 -12.19 5.83
N MET A 852 27.23 -11.74 5.47
CA MET A 852 26.43 -12.36 4.41
C MET A 852 27.20 -12.42 3.08
N SER A 853 27.89 -11.33 2.72
CA SER A 853 28.68 -11.26 1.49
C SER A 853 29.90 -12.19 1.53
N ALA A 854 30.55 -12.35 2.69
CA ALA A 854 31.62 -13.32 2.88
C ALA A 854 31.10 -14.77 2.78
N HIS A 855 29.98 -15.07 3.46
CA HIS A 855 29.33 -16.38 3.39
C HIS A 855 28.86 -16.73 1.98
N LEU A 856 28.44 -15.75 1.18
CA LEU A 856 28.08 -15.97 -0.22
C LEU A 856 29.29 -16.47 -1.03
N ARG A 857 30.46 -15.84 -0.87
CA ARG A 857 31.71 -16.26 -1.54
C ARG A 857 32.08 -17.69 -1.16
N GLU A 858 32.05 -18.01 0.13
CA GLU A 858 32.33 -19.35 0.64
C GLU A 858 31.33 -20.39 0.11
N ALA A 859 30.03 -20.14 0.25
CA ALA A 859 28.98 -21.09 -0.10
C ALA A 859 28.94 -21.37 -1.61
N VAL A 860 29.09 -20.35 -2.45
CA VAL A 860 29.16 -20.51 -3.92
C VAL A 860 30.39 -21.32 -4.30
N THR A 861 31.55 -21.01 -3.72
CA THR A 861 32.79 -21.75 -3.95
C THR A 861 32.62 -23.21 -3.52
N ALA A 862 32.11 -23.46 -2.31
CA ALA A 862 31.90 -24.81 -1.78
C ALA A 862 30.99 -25.65 -2.67
N GLN A 863 29.84 -25.09 -3.05
CA GLN A 863 28.86 -25.79 -3.89
C GLN A 863 29.44 -26.10 -5.27
N LEU A 864 30.15 -25.17 -5.91
CA LEU A 864 30.73 -25.40 -7.24
C LEU A 864 31.90 -26.40 -7.22
N MET A 865 32.73 -26.36 -6.18
CA MET A 865 33.83 -27.32 -6.01
C MET A 865 33.30 -28.73 -5.75
N ARG A 866 32.09 -28.88 -5.21
CA ARG A 866 31.48 -30.19 -4.88
C ARG A 866 30.41 -30.68 -5.85
N VAL A 867 29.88 -29.81 -6.71
CA VAL A 867 28.74 -30.18 -7.57
C VAL A 867 29.12 -31.36 -8.48
N GLU A 868 28.32 -32.42 -8.38
CA GLU A 868 28.28 -33.52 -9.34
C GLU A 868 27.04 -33.32 -10.22
N ILE A 869 27.24 -33.05 -11.50
CA ILE A 869 26.13 -32.73 -12.41
C ILE A 869 25.44 -34.04 -12.81
N VAL A 870 24.27 -34.28 -12.22
CA VAL A 870 23.33 -35.27 -12.74
C VAL A 870 22.50 -34.57 -13.83
N PRO A 871 22.39 -35.10 -15.05
CA PRO A 871 21.59 -34.47 -16.10
C PRO A 871 20.14 -34.34 -15.62
N PRO A 872 19.59 -33.12 -15.44
CA PRO A 872 18.21 -32.97 -15.02
C PRO A 872 17.27 -33.13 -16.23
N GLU A 873 16.13 -33.77 -16.01
CA GLU A 873 14.96 -33.53 -16.85
C GLU A 873 14.52 -32.06 -16.68
N GLN A 874 14.17 -31.41 -17.80
CA GLN A 874 13.76 -30.00 -17.83
C GLN A 874 12.45 -29.78 -17.07
N GLU A 875 12.49 -29.66 -15.75
CA GLU A 875 11.42 -29.05 -14.98
C GLU A 875 11.96 -27.79 -14.29
N ALA A 876 11.45 -26.64 -14.73
CA ALA A 876 11.71 -25.38 -14.05
C ALA A 876 11.18 -25.47 -12.61
N PRO A 877 11.93 -25.02 -11.59
CA PRO A 877 11.43 -24.98 -10.23
C PRO A 877 10.15 -24.13 -10.20
N VAL A 878 9.06 -24.75 -9.77
CA VAL A 878 7.80 -24.04 -9.52
C VAL A 878 8.00 -23.28 -8.21
N LEU A 879 7.84 -21.95 -8.25
CA LEU A 879 7.85 -21.15 -7.03
C LEU A 879 6.79 -21.71 -6.06
N PRO A 880 7.10 -21.83 -4.74
CA PRO A 880 6.11 -22.25 -3.76
C PRO A 880 4.89 -21.32 -3.78
N PRO A 881 3.72 -21.76 -3.28
CA PRO A 881 2.56 -20.89 -3.14
C PRO A 881 2.95 -19.70 -2.26
N MET A 882 2.95 -18.50 -2.85
CA MET A 882 3.29 -17.24 -2.17
C MET A 882 2.00 -16.52 -1.81
N GLU A 883 1.91 -16.07 -0.57
CA GLU A 883 0.80 -15.26 -0.09
C GLU A 883 1.26 -13.81 0.03
N ALA A 884 0.52 -12.92 -0.63
CA ALA A 884 0.72 -11.47 -0.54
C ALA A 884 -0.08 -10.96 0.66
N HIS A 885 0.57 -10.26 1.58
CA HIS A 885 -0.07 -9.74 2.79
C HIS A 885 0.05 -8.21 2.85
N LYS A 886 -1.04 -7.55 3.28
CA LYS A 886 -1.02 -6.14 3.69
C LYS A 886 -1.93 -5.95 4.89
N PHE A 887 -1.33 -5.76 6.06
CA PHE A 887 -2.08 -5.59 7.31
C PHE A 887 -2.50 -4.13 7.50
N ASP A 888 -3.78 -3.90 7.79
CA ASP A 888 -4.28 -2.58 8.19
C ASP A 888 -3.76 -2.25 9.60
N PRO A 889 -3.04 -1.13 9.80
CA PRO A 889 -2.48 -0.77 11.10
C PRO A 889 -3.52 -0.42 12.17
N ASN A 890 -4.75 -0.08 11.80
CA ASN A 890 -5.83 0.26 12.73
C ASN A 890 -6.64 -0.97 13.16
N THR A 891 -6.77 -1.98 12.30
CA THR A 891 -7.66 -3.14 12.52
C THR A 891 -6.91 -4.46 12.67
N GLY A 892 -5.66 -4.53 12.19
CA GLY A 892 -4.84 -5.74 12.12
C GLY A 892 -5.35 -6.76 11.09
N GLU A 893 -6.32 -6.40 10.25
CA GLU A 893 -6.87 -7.27 9.21
C GLU A 893 -5.96 -7.25 7.96
N ASP A 894 -5.81 -8.41 7.32
CA ASP A 894 -5.10 -8.50 6.03
C ASP A 894 -6.04 -8.06 4.90
N GLU A 895 -5.78 -6.88 4.34
CA GLU A 895 -6.53 -6.31 3.22
C GLU A 895 -6.47 -7.22 1.98
N MET A 896 -5.40 -8.00 1.83
CA MET A 896 -5.22 -8.93 0.70
C MET A 896 -5.96 -10.26 0.91
N ALA A 897 -6.27 -10.64 2.15
CA ALA A 897 -7.01 -11.87 2.45
C ALA A 897 -8.49 -11.78 2.02
N LEU A 898 -9.09 -10.59 1.97
CA LEU A 898 -10.48 -10.42 1.50
C LEU A 898 -10.60 -10.50 -0.04
N ALA A 899 -9.55 -10.16 -0.77
CA ALA A 899 -9.49 -10.32 -2.22
C ALA A 899 -9.45 -11.82 -2.63
N SER A 900 -8.77 -12.66 -1.84
CA SER A 900 -8.78 -14.11 -2.05
C SER A 900 -10.11 -14.75 -1.65
N VAL A 901 -10.78 -14.25 -0.59
CA VAL A 901 -12.12 -14.74 -0.17
C VAL A 901 -13.24 -14.36 -1.15
N THR A 902 -13.18 -13.18 -1.79
CA THR A 902 -14.18 -12.76 -2.80
C THR A 902 -14.15 -13.63 -4.06
N LEU A 903 -12.99 -14.22 -4.40
CA LEU A 903 -12.85 -15.25 -5.43
C LEU A 903 -13.09 -16.68 -4.91
N GLY A 904 -12.97 -16.91 -3.60
CA GLY A 904 -13.29 -18.19 -2.95
C GLY A 904 -14.74 -18.65 -3.16
N ALA A 905 -15.67 -17.72 -3.42
CA ALA A 905 -17.04 -18.06 -3.83
C ALA A 905 -17.12 -18.69 -5.23
N GLN A 906 -16.15 -18.42 -6.13
CA GLN A 906 -16.06 -19.06 -7.45
C GLN A 906 -15.29 -20.40 -7.44
N ALA A 907 -14.54 -20.70 -6.40
CA ALA A 907 -13.91 -22.02 -6.23
C ALA A 907 -14.94 -23.16 -6.01
N SER A 908 -16.21 -22.82 -5.79
CA SER A 908 -17.31 -23.80 -5.67
C SER A 908 -17.79 -24.38 -7.02
N ASP A 909 -17.36 -23.84 -8.16
CA ASP A 909 -17.76 -24.35 -9.49
C ASP A 909 -16.97 -25.57 -9.96
N ALA A 910 -15.82 -25.89 -9.33
CA ALA A 910 -15.07 -27.10 -9.66
C ALA A 910 -15.87 -28.39 -9.36
N ALA A 911 -16.81 -28.32 -8.41
CA ALA A 911 -17.68 -29.43 -8.02
C ALA A 911 -18.93 -29.60 -8.91
N LEU A 912 -19.22 -28.66 -9.82
CA LEU A 912 -20.44 -28.63 -10.65
C LEU A 912 -20.22 -28.97 -12.14
N ARG A 913 -18.97 -29.26 -12.56
CA ARG A 913 -18.64 -29.59 -13.96
C ARG A 913 -18.99 -31.04 -14.27
N ASP A 914 -19.96 -31.28 -15.16
CA ASP A 914 -20.33 -32.64 -15.61
C ASP A 914 -19.31 -33.15 -16.64
N PRO A 915 -18.53 -34.22 -16.36
CA PRO A 915 -17.54 -34.77 -17.29
C PRO A 915 -18.09 -35.23 -18.65
N LYS A 916 -19.42 -35.36 -18.79
CA LYS A 916 -20.08 -35.76 -20.03
C LYS A 916 -20.65 -34.60 -20.83
N ASN A 917 -20.63 -33.38 -20.30
CA ASN A 917 -21.18 -32.20 -20.97
C ASN A 917 -20.14 -31.06 -21.07
N PRO A 918 -19.42 -30.94 -22.21
CA PRO A 918 -18.41 -29.91 -22.42
C PRO A 918 -18.91 -28.46 -22.24
N ALA A 919 -20.20 -28.20 -22.46
CA ALA A 919 -20.79 -26.87 -22.27
C ALA A 919 -20.90 -26.46 -20.78
N SER A 920 -20.81 -27.42 -19.86
CA SER A 920 -20.82 -27.18 -18.41
C SER A 920 -19.44 -26.90 -17.82
N TRP A 921 -18.36 -27.05 -18.61
CA TRP A 921 -16.98 -26.97 -18.10
C TRP A 921 -16.48 -25.54 -17.87
N GLY A 922 -17.16 -24.54 -18.43
CA GLY A 922 -16.75 -23.14 -18.32
C GLY A 922 -15.35 -22.89 -18.86
N LYS A 923 -14.65 -21.89 -18.29
CA LYS A 923 -13.25 -21.58 -18.61
C LYS A 923 -12.34 -22.53 -17.82
N VAL A 924 -11.63 -23.42 -18.51
CA VAL A 924 -10.73 -24.42 -17.89
C VAL A 924 -9.29 -23.95 -18.09
N GLY A 925 -8.54 -23.75 -17.01
CA GLY A 925 -7.13 -23.38 -17.08
C GLY A 925 -6.30 -24.45 -17.82
N ARG A 926 -5.31 -24.03 -18.64
CA ARG A 926 -4.50 -24.96 -19.47
C ARG A 926 -3.81 -26.06 -18.66
N ASN A 927 -3.46 -25.78 -17.41
CA ASN A 927 -2.79 -26.71 -16.50
C ASN A 927 -3.73 -27.42 -15.52
N GLU A 928 -5.02 -27.10 -15.51
CA GLU A 928 -6.04 -27.84 -14.72
C GLU A 928 -6.23 -29.24 -15.29
N ASP A 929 -6.65 -30.18 -14.43
CA ASP A 929 -7.11 -31.49 -14.89
C ASP A 929 -8.31 -31.33 -15.81
N CYS A 930 -8.27 -32.04 -16.94
CA CYS A 930 -9.33 -31.92 -17.93
C CYS A 930 -10.66 -32.41 -17.33
N PRO A 931 -11.72 -31.57 -17.33
CA PRO A 931 -12.99 -31.90 -16.67
C PRO A 931 -13.70 -33.13 -17.26
N CYS A 932 -13.24 -33.66 -18.40
CA CYS A 932 -13.72 -34.92 -18.97
C CYS A 932 -13.39 -36.16 -18.14
N GLY A 933 -12.61 -36.02 -17.05
CA GLY A 933 -12.22 -37.15 -16.18
C GLY A 933 -11.10 -38.02 -16.75
N SER A 934 -10.34 -37.52 -17.73
CA SER A 934 -9.26 -38.29 -18.39
C SER A 934 -7.97 -38.42 -17.56
N GLY A 935 -7.86 -37.73 -16.42
CA GLY A 935 -6.65 -37.68 -15.60
C GLY A 935 -5.46 -36.99 -16.29
N LYS A 936 -5.70 -36.24 -17.37
CA LYS A 936 -4.69 -35.47 -18.11
C LYS A 936 -4.98 -33.98 -17.96
N LYS A 937 -3.94 -33.15 -17.90
CA LYS A 937 -4.09 -31.67 -17.96
C LYS A 937 -4.84 -31.25 -19.22
N TYR A 938 -5.65 -30.20 -19.15
CA TYR A 938 -6.51 -29.72 -20.25
C TYR A 938 -5.72 -29.53 -21.56
N LYS A 939 -4.52 -28.93 -21.50
CA LYS A 939 -3.61 -28.75 -22.65
C LYS A 939 -3.19 -30.05 -23.36
N HIS A 940 -3.22 -31.19 -22.67
CA HIS A 940 -2.87 -32.51 -23.22
C HIS A 940 -4.11 -33.35 -23.55
N CYS A 941 -5.32 -32.79 -23.40
CA CYS A 941 -6.59 -33.42 -23.69
C CYS A 941 -7.43 -32.52 -24.62
N HIS A 942 -8.57 -31.99 -24.16
CA HIS A 942 -9.48 -31.19 -24.97
C HIS A 942 -8.91 -29.81 -25.39
N GLY A 943 -7.93 -29.29 -24.65
CA GLY A 943 -7.16 -28.09 -25.02
C GLY A 943 -6.01 -28.34 -25.99
N ARG A 944 -5.83 -29.57 -26.51
CA ARG A 944 -4.78 -29.91 -27.49
C ARG A 944 -5.09 -29.35 -28.89
N TYR A 945 -6.36 -29.09 -29.18
CA TYR A 945 -6.85 -28.61 -30.48
C TYR A 945 -7.55 -27.25 -30.40
N ALA A 946 -7.47 -26.57 -29.25
CA ALA A 946 -8.10 -25.28 -28.98
C ALA A 946 -7.11 -24.12 -29.09
#